data_AF-A0A7X9CGT2-F1
#
_entry.id   AF-A0A7X9CGT2-F1
#
_cell.length_a   1.000
_cell.length_b   1.000
_cell.length_c   1.000
_cell.angle_alpha   90.00
_cell.angle_beta   90.00
_cell.angle_gamma   90.00
#
_symmetry.space_group_name_H-M   'P 1'
#
loop_
_entity.id
_entity.type
_entity.pdbx_description
1 polymer ?
#
loop_
_entity_poly.entity_id
_entity_poly.type
_entity_poly.pdbx_seq_one_letter_code
_entity_poly.pdbx_strand_id
1 'polypeptide(L)'
;MKKYALTSILLSLIISLLPLHAQNNKDQANDFNTPLHLMEPDYNTPYGVPKTETIKQDLDRILAYLQEVTPAVLVNNQTGKVIKKTDQIDQHSGLKKGDFRLSSYEWGVTYAAMLTAAEVTGDERYKTYATDRFRFISEIRPAFEKVLGDYGSSDPQMRQILRPAALDDAGAMCAAMIKASRMEPGLELEPVIANYMNYIMHYEYRLHDGTFARKRPQMNTVWLDDMFMSIPAIVQMGALTGESRYFDEAVRQISLFREKMYVKEKGLFRHGWVEAADRQPAFFWGRANGWALLTLVETLDVLPVSHPGRDGILELLKSHISGLAALQSGEGFWHQLLDRNDSYLETSATAIYVYAIARAINKGWISPVIYGPVATLGWNAVATKINQQGQVEGTCVGTGMAFDPAFYYSRPTSVYAAHGYGPVIWAGAEMIRLLNNLFPRMNDNAVQFYQKEQSTPAPIFSLGGRTDQITSGSSRKKNNPVLFLIGDSTVKNGSGKGDNDQWGWGSFFEQFFDTTRVTVENHALGGRSSRTFITEGLWDKVLRGIREGDYLFIQFGHNDGGPLHTGRARASLKGIGDESQWVIMERNGGHEEVFTYGHYLRLYIRQAKARGAIPVVLSHTPGNSWEGDRMLRNSDTYGKWSKEVAEEEGVRYIDLNDLIATQCEAMGKEQTNELYKDRVHTSREGALLFGKTLIEGIRSTPDFQLNQLIKQ
;
A
#
# COMPACT_ATOMS: atom_id res chain seq x y z
N MET A 1 17.41 -18.99 81.57
CA MET A 1 17.11 -18.63 82.98
C MET A 1 15.89 -17.70 82.99
N LYS A 2 14.86 -18.04 83.79
CA LYS A 2 13.65 -17.28 84.20
C LYS A 2 12.72 -16.81 83.06
N LYS A 3 11.51 -17.32 82.76
CA LYS A 3 10.27 -17.77 83.48
C LYS A 3 9.41 -16.66 84.15
N TYR A 4 8.29 -16.36 83.45
CA TYR A 4 6.88 -16.09 83.84
C TYR A 4 6.42 -14.81 84.57
N ALA A 5 5.38 -14.17 84.02
CA ALA A 5 4.01 -14.00 84.58
C ALA A 5 3.15 -13.22 83.55
N LEU A 6 2.20 -13.80 82.82
CA LEU A 6 0.78 -14.04 83.13
C LEU A 6 0.00 -12.87 83.75
N THR A 7 -0.92 -12.27 82.99
CA THR A 7 -2.33 -12.09 83.38
C THR A 7 -3.18 -11.69 82.17
N SER A 8 -4.36 -12.29 82.08
CA SER A 8 -5.32 -12.21 80.98
C SER A 8 -6.55 -11.38 81.38
N ILE A 9 -7.35 -11.01 80.35
CA ILE A 9 -8.82 -10.76 80.38
C ILE A 9 -9.26 -9.33 80.80
N LEU A 10 -9.85 -8.55 79.89
CA LEU A 10 -11.32 -8.49 79.63
C LEU A 10 -11.62 -7.48 78.50
N LEU A 11 -12.73 -7.76 77.82
CA LEU A 11 -13.30 -7.24 76.59
C LEU A 11 -13.95 -5.83 76.73
N SER A 12 -14.11 -5.15 75.57
CA SER A 12 -15.21 -4.24 75.16
C SER A 12 -15.32 -2.85 75.84
N LEU A 13 -15.67 -1.71 75.22
CA LEU A 13 -16.33 -1.29 73.97
C LEU A 13 -16.09 0.26 73.91
N ILE A 14 -15.80 0.98 72.80
CA ILE A 14 -16.76 1.77 71.99
C ILE A 14 -16.02 2.90 71.20
N ILE A 15 -16.33 2.99 69.90
CA ILE A 15 -16.28 4.17 68.97
C ILE A 15 -14.88 4.72 68.62
N SER A 16 -14.43 4.80 67.36
CA SER A 16 -15.15 5.21 66.15
C SER A 16 -14.64 4.49 64.89
N LEU A 17 -15.60 3.94 64.14
CA LEU A 17 -15.49 3.56 62.74
C LEU A 17 -15.30 4.79 61.85
N LEU A 18 -14.24 4.79 61.04
CA LEU A 18 -14.29 5.29 59.67
C LEU A 18 -13.59 4.24 58.79
N PRO A 19 -14.30 3.52 57.91
CA PRO A 19 -13.66 2.71 56.90
C PRO A 19 -13.21 3.65 55.78
N LEU A 20 -11.90 3.75 55.55
CA LEU A 20 -11.36 4.21 54.28
C LEU A 20 -11.81 3.22 53.20
N HIS A 21 -12.98 3.46 52.62
CA HIS A 21 -13.31 2.98 51.28
C HIS A 21 -12.44 3.77 50.32
N ALA A 22 -11.23 3.30 50.07
CA ALA A 22 -10.56 3.61 48.81
C ALA A 22 -11.31 2.87 47.70
N GLN A 23 -12.43 3.44 47.26
CA GLN A 23 -12.99 3.11 45.96
C GLN A 23 -11.90 3.42 44.93
N ASN A 24 -11.37 2.37 44.31
CA ASN A 24 -10.73 2.46 43.00
C ASN A 24 -11.80 2.94 42.01
N ASN A 25 -12.09 4.25 41.98
CA ASN A 25 -12.64 4.88 40.80
C ASN A 25 -11.53 4.86 39.75
N LYS A 26 -11.39 3.73 39.04
CA LYS A 26 -10.97 3.82 37.64
C LYS A 26 -12.08 4.63 36.99
N ASP A 27 -11.81 5.88 36.64
CA ASP A 27 -12.77 6.68 35.88
C ASP A 27 -13.29 5.83 34.72
N GLN A 28 -14.61 5.69 34.63
CA GLN A 28 -15.24 4.92 33.57
C GLN A 28 -14.80 5.53 32.24
N ALA A 29 -14.16 4.71 31.39
CA ALA A 29 -13.80 5.11 30.04
C ALA A 29 -15.08 5.52 29.30
N ASN A 30 -15.09 6.75 28.77
CA ASN A 30 -16.19 7.32 28.03
C ASN A 30 -15.66 8.21 26.89
N ASP A 31 -16.57 8.71 26.06
CA ASP A 31 -16.25 9.54 24.89
C ASP A 31 -15.42 10.79 25.25
N PHE A 32 -15.64 11.36 26.42
CA PHE A 32 -14.99 12.59 26.85
C PHE A 32 -13.53 12.38 27.30
N ASN A 33 -13.22 11.23 27.91
CA ASN A 33 -11.93 11.00 28.58
C ASN A 33 -11.06 9.93 27.91
N THR A 34 -11.55 9.22 26.90
CA THR A 34 -10.84 8.12 26.25
C THR A 34 -10.98 8.23 24.73
N PRO A 35 -9.89 8.08 23.95
CA PRO A 35 -10.00 7.99 22.50
C PRO A 35 -10.57 6.61 22.12
N LEU A 36 -11.90 6.46 22.23
CA LEU A 36 -12.58 5.17 22.02
C LEU A 36 -12.28 4.56 20.64
N HIS A 37 -12.07 5.40 19.63
CA HIS A 37 -11.69 4.98 18.27
C HIS A 37 -10.29 4.33 18.18
N LEU A 38 -9.43 4.52 19.20
CA LEU A 38 -8.11 3.90 19.30
C LEU A 38 -8.09 2.64 20.18
N MET A 39 -9.24 2.19 20.70
CA MET A 39 -9.28 0.97 21.49
C MET A 39 -8.82 -0.23 20.66
N GLU A 40 -8.03 -1.11 21.28
CA GLU A 40 -7.56 -2.33 20.64
C GLU A 40 -8.73 -3.28 20.37
N PRO A 41 -8.99 -3.66 19.12
CA PRO A 41 -10.02 -4.64 18.81
C PRO A 41 -9.63 -6.05 19.25
N ASP A 42 -10.61 -6.86 19.61
CA ASP A 42 -10.44 -8.27 20.00
C ASP A 42 -10.40 -9.15 18.74
N TYR A 43 -9.21 -9.30 18.16
CA TYR A 43 -9.01 -10.09 16.94
C TYR A 43 -8.75 -11.56 17.24
N ASN A 44 -9.54 -12.47 16.65
CA ASN A 44 -9.28 -13.92 16.68
C ASN A 44 -8.06 -14.32 15.85
N THR A 45 -7.84 -13.63 14.73
CA THR A 45 -6.68 -13.79 13.86
C THR A 45 -5.79 -12.55 13.97
N PRO A 46 -4.45 -12.68 14.10
CA PRO A 46 -3.56 -11.53 14.27
C PRO A 46 -3.78 -10.45 13.18
N TYR A 47 -3.93 -9.20 13.61
CA TYR A 47 -4.10 -8.05 12.71
C TYR A 47 -2.88 -7.13 12.79
N GLY A 48 -2.49 -6.54 11.66
CA GLY A 48 -1.36 -5.63 11.56
C GLY A 48 -0.36 -6.05 10.48
N VAL A 49 0.74 -5.29 10.39
CA VAL A 49 1.82 -5.53 9.43
C VAL A 49 2.76 -6.61 9.99
N PRO A 50 2.87 -7.79 9.35
CA PRO A 50 3.79 -8.83 9.79
C PRO A 50 5.24 -8.41 9.52
N LYS A 51 6.17 -8.95 10.33
CA LYS A 51 7.61 -8.73 10.14
C LYS A 51 8.18 -9.77 9.17
N THR A 52 9.02 -9.35 8.24
CA THR A 52 9.64 -10.25 7.25
C THR A 52 10.48 -11.34 7.92
N GLU A 53 11.07 -11.07 9.07
CA GLU A 53 11.83 -12.04 9.86
C GLU A 53 10.93 -13.17 10.39
N THR A 54 9.72 -12.84 10.86
CA THR A 54 8.76 -13.83 11.34
C THR A 54 8.24 -14.69 10.19
N ILE A 55 7.95 -14.07 9.04
CA ILE A 55 7.59 -14.80 7.82
C ILE A 55 8.69 -15.79 7.44
N LYS A 56 9.95 -15.34 7.44
CA LYS A 56 11.10 -16.20 7.12
C LYS A 56 11.25 -17.36 8.11
N GLN A 57 11.03 -17.13 9.40
CA GLN A 57 11.05 -18.19 10.42
C GLN A 57 9.96 -19.24 10.18
N ASP A 58 8.78 -18.83 9.74
CA ASP A 58 7.70 -19.74 9.36
C ASP A 58 8.08 -20.59 8.14
N LEU A 59 8.66 -19.97 7.12
CA LEU A 59 9.16 -20.69 5.94
C LEU A 59 10.28 -21.68 6.28
N ASP A 60 11.21 -21.29 7.15
CA ASP A 60 12.32 -22.15 7.58
C ASP A 60 11.82 -23.36 8.38
N ARG A 61 10.77 -23.18 9.19
CA ARG A 61 10.13 -24.26 9.94
C ARG A 61 9.48 -25.27 8.99
N ILE A 62 8.79 -24.80 7.95
CA ILE A 62 8.24 -25.66 6.90
C ILE A 62 9.37 -26.39 6.16
N LEU A 63 10.43 -25.68 5.75
CA LEU A 63 11.56 -26.29 5.05
C LEU A 63 12.20 -27.42 5.87
N ALA A 64 12.45 -27.18 7.16
CA ALA A 64 13.04 -28.17 8.05
C ALA A 64 12.17 -29.44 8.15
N TYR A 65 10.85 -29.28 8.32
CA TYR A 65 9.92 -30.40 8.31
C TYR A 65 9.97 -31.17 7.00
N LEU A 66 9.88 -30.46 5.87
CA LEU A 66 9.87 -31.08 4.55
C LEU A 66 11.18 -31.81 4.23
N GLN A 67 12.33 -31.32 4.71
CA GLN A 67 13.61 -32.01 4.54
C GLN A 67 13.61 -33.39 5.20
N GLU A 68 12.99 -33.52 6.37
CA GLU A 68 12.88 -34.78 7.12
C GLU A 68 11.90 -35.76 6.44
N VAL A 69 10.75 -35.28 6.00
CA VAL A 69 9.63 -36.14 5.61
C VAL A 69 9.50 -36.40 4.11
N THR A 70 10.44 -35.91 3.29
CA THR A 70 10.50 -36.21 1.85
C THR A 70 11.86 -36.76 1.41
N PRO A 71 12.21 -37.98 1.82
CA PRO A 71 13.53 -38.54 1.56
C PRO A 71 13.75 -38.86 0.08
N ALA A 72 14.77 -38.26 -0.53
CA ALA A 72 15.30 -38.64 -1.84
C ALA A 72 16.21 -39.88 -1.73
N VAL A 73 15.62 -41.01 -1.34
CA VAL A 73 16.36 -42.24 -1.02
C VAL A 73 15.69 -43.43 -1.71
N LEU A 74 16.50 -44.31 -2.29
CA LEU A 74 16.05 -45.59 -2.83
C LEU A 74 16.09 -46.68 -1.77
N VAL A 75 15.08 -47.54 -1.78
CA VAL A 75 15.00 -48.72 -0.93
C VAL A 75 14.52 -49.92 -1.72
N ASN A 76 14.90 -51.11 -1.28
CA ASN A 76 14.21 -52.32 -1.67
C ASN A 76 12.89 -52.42 -0.87
N ASN A 77 11.75 -52.39 -1.54
CA ASN A 77 10.41 -52.34 -0.96
C ASN A 77 10.04 -53.59 -0.16
N GLN A 78 10.74 -54.72 -0.34
CA GLN A 78 10.51 -55.94 0.43
C GLN A 78 11.31 -55.96 1.73
N THR A 79 12.56 -55.47 1.70
CA THR A 79 13.50 -55.59 2.82
C THR A 79 13.74 -54.29 3.59
N GLY A 80 13.34 -53.15 3.03
CA GLY A 80 13.63 -51.81 3.57
C GLY A 80 15.09 -51.38 3.46
N LYS A 81 15.97 -52.21 2.88
CA LYS A 81 17.39 -51.88 2.74
C LYS A 81 17.61 -50.75 1.74
N VAL A 82 18.45 -49.79 2.11
CA VAL A 82 18.83 -48.66 1.25
C VAL A 82 19.63 -49.13 0.05
N ILE A 83 19.24 -48.66 -1.13
CA ILE A 83 19.93 -48.89 -2.40
C ILE A 83 20.78 -47.65 -2.67
N LYS A 84 22.11 -47.84 -2.86
CA LYS A 84 23.06 -46.73 -2.97
C LYS A 84 23.50 -46.43 -4.41
N LYS A 85 23.29 -47.36 -5.33
CA LYS A 85 23.75 -47.27 -6.71
C LYS A 85 22.61 -47.64 -7.67
N THR A 86 22.58 -46.99 -8.83
CA THR A 86 21.51 -47.20 -9.83
C THR A 86 21.57 -48.57 -10.50
N ASP A 87 22.74 -49.23 -10.54
CA ASP A 87 22.92 -50.60 -11.04
C ASP A 87 22.31 -51.68 -10.13
N GLN A 88 21.94 -51.32 -8.90
CA GLN A 88 21.26 -52.19 -7.94
C GLN A 88 19.72 -52.08 -8.00
N ILE A 89 19.19 -51.22 -8.88
CA ILE A 89 17.76 -51.04 -9.05
C ILE A 89 17.17 -52.23 -9.81
N ASP A 90 16.13 -52.83 -9.24
CA ASP A 90 15.39 -53.99 -9.74
C ASP A 90 13.87 -53.80 -9.59
N GLN A 91 13.08 -54.83 -9.93
CA GLN A 91 11.62 -54.86 -9.78
C GLN A 91 11.10 -54.69 -8.33
N HIS A 92 11.96 -54.81 -7.33
CA HIS A 92 11.62 -54.63 -5.92
C HIS A 92 12.09 -53.28 -5.38
N SER A 93 12.73 -52.47 -6.20
CA SER A 93 13.24 -51.15 -5.83
C SER A 93 12.12 -50.09 -5.87
N GLY A 94 12.21 -49.10 -5.00
CA GLY A 94 11.28 -47.97 -4.98
C GLY A 94 11.77 -46.80 -4.16
N LEU A 95 10.99 -45.73 -4.18
CA LEU A 95 11.28 -44.53 -3.42
C LEU A 95 10.93 -44.75 -1.94
N LYS A 96 11.82 -44.36 -1.03
CA LYS A 96 11.54 -44.41 0.41
C LYS A 96 10.30 -43.57 0.70
N LYS A 97 9.31 -44.19 1.35
CA LYS A 97 8.08 -43.50 1.74
C LYS A 97 8.37 -42.50 2.86
N GLY A 98 7.92 -41.27 2.68
CA GLY A 98 7.78 -40.26 3.72
C GLY A 98 6.32 -39.79 3.79
N ASP A 99 6.09 -38.64 4.41
CA ASP A 99 4.74 -38.07 4.54
C ASP A 99 4.19 -37.62 3.17
N PHE A 100 5.08 -37.23 2.24
CA PHE A 100 4.70 -36.72 0.93
C PHE A 100 5.45 -37.39 -0.22
N ARG A 101 4.80 -37.41 -1.39
CA ARG A 101 5.32 -37.93 -2.66
C ARG A 101 6.22 -36.91 -3.32
N LEU A 102 7.34 -37.35 -3.92
CA LEU A 102 8.32 -36.48 -4.57
C LEU A 102 7.89 -36.00 -5.97
N SER A 103 6.97 -36.72 -6.61
CA SER A 103 6.58 -36.53 -8.01
C SER A 103 5.14 -36.09 -8.21
N SER A 104 4.43 -35.77 -7.12
CA SER A 104 3.03 -35.34 -7.20
C SER A 104 2.93 -33.89 -7.68
N TYR A 105 1.78 -33.49 -8.26
CA TYR A 105 1.61 -32.10 -8.71
C TYR A 105 1.74 -31.12 -7.54
N GLU A 106 1.28 -31.50 -6.34
CA GLU A 106 1.42 -30.71 -5.12
C GLU A 106 2.89 -30.47 -4.79
N TRP A 107 3.76 -31.43 -5.10
CA TRP A 107 5.20 -31.27 -4.96
C TRP A 107 5.83 -30.45 -6.08
N GLY A 108 5.29 -30.51 -7.30
CA GLY A 108 5.64 -29.56 -8.37
C GLY A 108 5.43 -28.10 -7.96
N VAL A 109 4.28 -27.80 -7.35
CA VAL A 109 3.98 -26.50 -6.72
C VAL A 109 5.03 -26.17 -5.65
N THR A 110 5.33 -27.14 -4.78
CA THR A 110 6.31 -26.96 -3.70
C THR A 110 7.70 -26.63 -4.24
N TYR A 111 8.19 -27.35 -5.26
CA TYR A 111 9.50 -27.05 -5.86
C TYR A 111 9.54 -25.66 -6.49
N ALA A 112 8.50 -25.26 -7.23
CA ALA A 112 8.43 -23.92 -7.79
C ALA A 112 8.41 -22.85 -6.69
N ALA A 113 7.72 -23.10 -5.57
CA ALA A 113 7.72 -22.23 -4.40
C ALA A 113 9.08 -22.12 -3.72
N MET A 114 9.81 -23.23 -3.58
CA MET A 114 11.16 -23.26 -3.03
C MET A 114 12.13 -22.42 -3.89
N LEU A 115 12.04 -22.51 -5.22
CA LEU A 115 12.86 -21.69 -6.12
C LEU A 115 12.57 -20.20 -5.94
N THR A 116 11.29 -19.81 -5.82
CA THR A 116 10.91 -18.43 -5.53
C THR A 116 11.37 -17.97 -4.14
N ALA A 117 11.27 -18.83 -3.12
CA ALA A 117 11.75 -18.52 -1.78
C ALA A 117 13.27 -18.29 -1.76
N ALA A 118 14.04 -19.10 -2.50
CA ALA A 118 15.48 -18.89 -2.66
C ALA A 118 15.79 -17.54 -3.31
N GLU A 119 15.10 -17.19 -4.40
CA GLU A 119 15.28 -15.91 -5.10
C GLU A 119 14.99 -14.71 -4.18
N VAL A 120 13.90 -14.75 -3.41
CA VAL A 120 13.50 -13.62 -2.56
C VAL A 120 14.39 -13.48 -1.33
N THR A 121 14.69 -14.60 -0.68
CA THR A 121 15.34 -14.58 0.64
C THR A 121 16.87 -14.64 0.55
N GLY A 122 17.42 -15.01 -0.61
CA GLY A 122 18.84 -15.30 -0.80
C GLY A 122 19.31 -16.57 -0.10
N ASP A 123 18.40 -17.37 0.47
CA ASP A 123 18.73 -18.59 1.20
C ASP A 123 18.76 -19.80 0.27
N GLU A 124 19.97 -20.24 -0.04
CA GLU A 124 20.24 -21.32 -0.99
C GLU A 124 19.66 -22.67 -0.56
N ARG A 125 19.33 -22.88 0.73
CA ARG A 125 18.76 -24.14 1.21
C ARG A 125 17.45 -24.49 0.52
N TYR A 126 16.63 -23.49 0.16
CA TYR A 126 15.39 -23.71 -0.59
C TYR A 126 15.67 -24.18 -2.02
N LYS A 127 16.64 -23.55 -2.70
CA LYS A 127 17.04 -23.95 -4.06
C LYS A 127 17.60 -25.37 -4.05
N THR A 128 18.56 -25.65 -3.16
CA THR A 128 19.15 -26.97 -2.95
C THR A 128 18.09 -28.03 -2.68
N TYR A 129 17.09 -27.72 -1.85
CA TYR A 129 15.95 -28.62 -1.64
C TYR A 129 15.30 -28.98 -2.98
N ALA A 130 14.94 -28.04 -3.85
CA ALA A 130 14.33 -28.40 -5.13
C ALA A 130 15.29 -29.16 -6.07
N THR A 131 16.50 -28.64 -6.25
CA THR A 131 17.43 -29.12 -7.27
C THR A 131 18.02 -30.49 -6.94
N ASP A 132 18.24 -30.83 -5.67
CA ASP A 132 18.72 -32.16 -5.27
C ASP A 132 17.71 -33.26 -5.59
N ARG A 133 16.40 -32.99 -5.44
CA ARG A 133 15.37 -34.00 -5.78
C ARG A 133 15.18 -34.12 -7.28
N PHE A 134 15.29 -33.03 -8.02
CA PHE A 134 15.27 -33.09 -9.48
C PHE A 134 16.47 -33.87 -10.02
N ARG A 135 17.68 -33.64 -9.48
CA ARG A 135 18.87 -34.41 -9.81
C ARG A 135 18.68 -35.88 -9.50
N PHE A 136 18.23 -36.20 -8.29
CA PHE A 136 17.91 -37.57 -7.88
C PHE A 136 16.91 -38.26 -8.82
N ILE A 137 15.80 -37.61 -9.17
CA ILE A 137 14.80 -38.15 -10.11
C ILE A 137 15.43 -38.41 -11.48
N SER A 138 16.23 -37.48 -11.99
CA SER A 138 16.88 -37.65 -13.30
C SER A 138 17.88 -38.80 -13.30
N GLU A 139 18.72 -38.90 -12.28
CA GLU A 139 19.74 -39.95 -12.13
C GLU A 139 19.14 -41.37 -12.10
N ILE A 140 18.01 -41.55 -11.40
CA ILE A 140 17.39 -42.89 -11.23
C ILE A 140 16.45 -43.26 -12.39
N ARG A 141 15.98 -42.27 -13.16
CA ARG A 141 14.96 -42.47 -14.21
C ARG A 141 15.35 -43.57 -15.22
N PRO A 142 16.57 -43.60 -15.80
CA PRO A 142 16.91 -44.62 -16.81
C PRO A 142 16.84 -46.05 -16.26
N ALA A 143 17.22 -46.26 -15.00
CA ALA A 143 17.16 -47.57 -14.38
C ALA A 143 15.71 -48.04 -14.17
N PHE A 144 14.84 -47.14 -13.70
CA PHE A 144 13.41 -47.46 -13.56
C PHE A 144 12.68 -47.59 -14.91
N GLU A 145 13.15 -46.91 -15.95
CA GLU A 145 12.66 -47.10 -17.32
C GLU A 145 12.97 -48.52 -17.81
N LYS A 146 14.19 -49.02 -17.55
CA LYS A 146 14.56 -50.41 -17.82
C LYS A 146 13.71 -51.39 -17.02
N VAL A 147 13.54 -51.18 -15.71
CA VAL A 147 12.67 -52.03 -14.87
C VAL A 147 11.24 -52.09 -15.41
N LEU A 148 10.67 -50.94 -15.81
CA LEU A 148 9.33 -50.91 -16.38
C LEU A 148 9.27 -51.67 -17.72
N GLY A 149 10.30 -51.59 -18.55
CA GLY A 149 10.40 -52.33 -19.81
C GLY A 149 10.52 -53.84 -19.62
N ASP A 150 11.40 -54.28 -18.72
CA ASP A 150 11.71 -55.70 -18.47
C ASP A 150 10.55 -56.43 -17.77
N TYR A 151 9.87 -55.77 -16.83
CA TYR A 151 8.90 -56.41 -15.94
C TYR A 151 7.45 -55.91 -16.12
N GLY A 152 7.21 -54.89 -16.96
CA GLY A 152 5.89 -54.29 -17.16
C GLY A 152 5.33 -53.54 -15.94
N SER A 153 6.10 -53.44 -14.85
CA SER A 153 5.75 -52.77 -13.61
C SER A 153 6.98 -52.10 -12.99
N SER A 154 6.76 -51.08 -12.19
CA SER A 154 7.79 -50.25 -11.54
C SER A 154 7.19 -49.60 -10.30
N ASP A 155 8.00 -48.93 -9.49
CA ASP A 155 7.52 -48.11 -8.38
C ASP A 155 6.42 -47.14 -8.87
N PRO A 156 5.28 -46.99 -8.17
CA PRO A 156 4.16 -46.19 -8.67
C PRO A 156 4.50 -44.71 -8.95
N GLN A 157 5.38 -44.09 -8.15
CA GLN A 157 5.81 -42.71 -8.40
C GLN A 157 6.73 -42.64 -9.62
N MET A 158 7.64 -43.61 -9.78
CA MET A 158 8.48 -43.69 -10.98
C MET A 158 7.67 -44.00 -12.24
N ARG A 159 6.65 -44.86 -12.14
CA ARG A 159 5.69 -45.11 -13.23
C ARG A 159 4.98 -43.81 -13.63
N GLN A 160 4.55 -43.00 -12.67
CA GLN A 160 3.93 -41.69 -12.94
C GLN A 160 4.86 -40.77 -13.73
N ILE A 161 6.14 -40.70 -13.35
CA ILE A 161 7.16 -39.90 -14.06
C ILE A 161 7.41 -40.42 -15.48
N LEU A 162 7.51 -41.74 -15.64
CA LEU A 162 7.86 -42.39 -16.92
C LEU A 162 6.69 -42.45 -17.90
N ARG A 163 5.48 -42.68 -17.39
CA ARG A 163 4.24 -42.89 -18.16
C ARG A 163 3.11 -42.07 -17.52
N PRO A 164 3.16 -40.73 -17.62
CA PRO A 164 2.06 -39.88 -17.15
C PRO A 164 0.74 -40.28 -17.85
N ALA A 165 -0.36 -40.22 -17.10
CA ALA A 165 -1.68 -40.65 -17.54
C ALA A 165 -2.78 -39.61 -17.27
N ALA A 166 -2.44 -38.48 -16.66
CA ALA A 166 -3.25 -37.26 -16.59
C ALA A 166 -2.34 -36.03 -16.48
N LEU A 167 -2.89 -34.84 -16.71
CA LEU A 167 -2.21 -33.57 -16.42
C LEU A 167 -1.65 -33.48 -14.98
N ASP A 168 -2.36 -34.07 -14.01
CA ASP A 168 -1.96 -34.18 -12.59
C ASP A 168 -0.60 -34.92 -12.41
N ASP A 169 -0.18 -35.72 -13.39
CA ASP A 169 1.07 -36.48 -13.36
C ASP A 169 2.27 -35.71 -13.95
N ALA A 170 2.02 -34.58 -14.61
CA ALA A 170 3.00 -33.93 -15.47
C ALA A 170 3.15 -32.43 -15.23
N GLY A 171 2.07 -31.65 -15.31
CA GLY A 171 2.15 -30.20 -15.51
C GLY A 171 2.94 -29.42 -14.49
N ALA A 172 2.54 -29.49 -13.21
CA ALA A 172 3.19 -28.71 -12.17
C ALA A 172 4.67 -29.10 -11.97
N MET A 173 4.97 -30.40 -12.07
CA MET A 173 6.35 -30.92 -12.03
C MET A 173 7.18 -30.41 -13.21
N CYS A 174 6.62 -30.48 -14.42
CA CYS A 174 7.27 -29.99 -15.64
C CYS A 174 7.56 -28.49 -15.55
N ALA A 175 6.58 -27.68 -15.14
CA ALA A 175 6.75 -26.24 -14.97
C ALA A 175 7.88 -25.91 -13.97
N ALA A 176 7.94 -26.63 -12.85
CA ALA A 176 8.98 -26.45 -11.84
C ALA A 176 10.37 -26.89 -12.34
N MET A 177 10.46 -28.00 -13.08
CA MET A 177 11.70 -28.47 -13.70
C MET A 177 12.21 -27.49 -14.75
N ILE A 178 11.34 -26.92 -15.60
CA ILE A 178 11.72 -25.89 -16.58
C ILE A 178 12.25 -24.65 -15.86
N LYS A 179 11.57 -24.18 -14.80
CA LYS A 179 12.08 -23.06 -13.98
C LYS A 179 13.45 -23.38 -13.40
N ALA A 180 13.66 -24.57 -12.85
CA ALA A 180 14.95 -25.00 -12.31
C ALA A 180 16.04 -25.02 -13.39
N SER A 181 15.79 -25.59 -14.57
CA SER A 181 16.76 -25.62 -15.67
C SER A 181 17.16 -24.23 -16.15
N ARG A 182 16.23 -23.26 -16.14
CA ARG A 182 16.54 -21.86 -16.48
C ARG A 182 17.39 -21.15 -15.41
N MET A 183 17.25 -21.55 -14.15
CA MET A 183 18.03 -21.02 -13.03
C MET A 183 19.40 -21.70 -12.87
N GLU A 184 19.49 -22.99 -13.20
CA GLU A 184 20.69 -23.82 -13.08
C GLU A 184 20.88 -24.68 -14.34
N PRO A 185 21.55 -24.15 -15.39
CA PRO A 185 21.70 -24.83 -16.67
C PRO A 185 22.42 -26.19 -16.63
N GLY A 186 23.09 -26.52 -15.52
CA GLY A 186 23.75 -27.82 -15.31
C GLY A 186 22.82 -28.96 -14.90
N LEU A 187 21.52 -28.71 -14.69
CA LEU A 187 20.55 -29.75 -14.36
C LEU A 187 20.13 -30.53 -15.60
N GLU A 188 20.44 -31.83 -15.63
CA GLU A 188 20.07 -32.75 -16.72
C GLU A 188 18.58 -33.16 -16.66
N LEU A 189 17.65 -32.23 -16.87
CA LEU A 189 16.20 -32.49 -16.74
C LEU A 189 15.47 -32.65 -18.07
N GLU A 190 16.14 -32.39 -19.19
CA GLU A 190 15.53 -32.41 -20.52
C GLU A 190 14.78 -33.71 -20.85
N PRO A 191 15.29 -34.92 -20.55
CA PRO A 191 14.53 -36.16 -20.82
C PRO A 191 13.20 -36.25 -20.06
N VAL A 192 13.13 -35.66 -18.86
CA VAL A 192 11.91 -35.66 -18.04
C VAL A 192 10.94 -34.59 -18.55
N ILE A 193 11.45 -33.38 -18.80
CA ILE A 193 10.68 -32.26 -19.34
C ILE A 193 10.06 -32.64 -20.70
N ALA A 194 10.86 -33.21 -21.61
CA ALA A 194 10.38 -33.65 -22.92
C ALA A 194 9.29 -34.72 -22.81
N ASN A 195 9.42 -35.69 -21.89
CA ASN A 195 8.39 -36.70 -21.66
C ASN A 195 7.06 -36.07 -21.20
N TYR A 196 7.13 -35.16 -20.22
CA TYR A 196 5.95 -34.46 -19.73
C TYR A 196 5.32 -33.54 -20.78
N MET A 197 6.13 -32.75 -21.48
CA MET A 197 5.62 -31.86 -22.53
C MET A 197 4.99 -32.63 -23.69
N ASN A 198 5.58 -33.77 -24.07
CA ASN A 198 5.00 -34.64 -25.08
C ASN A 198 3.62 -35.15 -24.64
N TYR A 199 3.48 -35.61 -23.39
CA TYR A 199 2.20 -36.01 -22.83
C TYR A 199 1.17 -34.87 -22.86
N ILE A 200 1.51 -33.72 -22.29
CA ILE A 200 0.64 -32.54 -22.18
C ILE A 200 0.18 -32.08 -23.57
N MET A 201 1.09 -31.99 -24.53
CA MET A 201 0.76 -31.42 -25.84
C MET A 201 0.01 -32.39 -26.75
N HIS A 202 0.28 -33.69 -26.66
CA HIS A 202 -0.12 -34.66 -27.69
C HIS A 202 -0.99 -35.82 -27.20
N TYR A 203 -0.97 -36.17 -25.91
CA TYR A 203 -1.66 -37.36 -25.39
C TYR A 203 -2.80 -37.05 -24.43
N GLU A 204 -2.74 -35.93 -23.72
CA GLU A 204 -3.83 -35.52 -22.85
C GLU A 204 -5.14 -35.39 -23.63
N TYR A 205 -6.25 -35.79 -22.99
CA TYR A 205 -7.55 -35.74 -23.60
C TYR A 205 -8.03 -34.30 -23.78
N ARG A 206 -8.70 -34.03 -24.90
CA ARG A 206 -9.23 -32.72 -25.23
C ARG A 206 -10.65 -32.83 -25.75
N LEU A 207 -11.42 -31.77 -25.53
CA LEU A 207 -12.69 -31.56 -26.23
C LEU A 207 -12.45 -31.34 -27.73
N HIS A 208 -13.53 -31.33 -28.50
CA HIS A 208 -13.48 -31.09 -29.94
C HIS A 208 -12.82 -29.76 -30.33
N ASP A 209 -12.99 -28.70 -29.52
CA ASP A 209 -12.35 -27.40 -29.72
C ASP A 209 -10.89 -27.32 -29.23
N GLY A 210 -10.36 -28.44 -28.72
CA GLY A 210 -9.01 -28.56 -28.21
C GLY A 210 -8.82 -28.10 -26.77
N THR A 211 -9.89 -27.78 -26.01
CA THR A 211 -9.80 -27.52 -24.56
C THR A 211 -9.32 -28.79 -23.84
N PHE A 212 -8.34 -28.69 -22.95
CA PHE A 212 -7.98 -29.83 -22.08
C PHE A 212 -9.18 -30.30 -21.25
N ALA A 213 -9.37 -31.61 -21.17
CA ALA A 213 -10.54 -32.19 -20.53
C ALA A 213 -10.26 -33.57 -19.93
N ARG A 214 -11.16 -34.00 -19.06
CA ARG A 214 -11.15 -35.31 -18.42
C ARG A 214 -12.34 -36.14 -18.91
N LYS A 215 -12.16 -37.46 -18.83
CA LYS A 215 -13.24 -38.46 -19.04
C LYS A 215 -13.92 -38.86 -17.73
N ARG A 216 -13.76 -38.05 -16.68
CA ARG A 216 -14.31 -38.25 -15.33
C ARG A 216 -14.68 -36.92 -14.67
N PRO A 217 -15.68 -36.87 -13.76
CA PRO A 217 -16.59 -37.96 -13.42
C PRO A 217 -17.59 -38.27 -14.55
N GLN A 218 -17.68 -37.40 -15.55
CA GLN A 218 -18.46 -37.60 -16.78
C GLN A 218 -17.54 -37.52 -18.01
N MET A 219 -18.02 -37.99 -19.15
CA MET A 219 -17.34 -37.79 -20.43
C MET A 219 -17.31 -36.29 -20.77
N ASN A 220 -16.24 -35.82 -21.42
CA ASN A 220 -16.09 -34.43 -21.88
C ASN A 220 -16.30 -33.41 -20.73
N THR A 221 -15.57 -33.62 -19.63
CA THR A 221 -15.60 -32.75 -18.45
C THR A 221 -14.38 -31.86 -18.41
N VAL A 222 -14.56 -30.54 -18.24
CA VAL A 222 -13.46 -29.60 -17.99
C VAL A 222 -13.39 -29.33 -16.48
N TRP A 223 -12.21 -29.54 -15.89
CA TRP A 223 -11.94 -29.24 -14.49
C TRP A 223 -11.10 -27.98 -14.40
N LEU A 224 -11.47 -27.07 -13.49
CA LEU A 224 -10.79 -25.79 -13.37
C LEU A 224 -9.30 -25.96 -13.01
N ASP A 225 -8.98 -26.99 -12.24
CA ASP A 225 -7.61 -27.39 -11.88
C ASP A 225 -6.71 -27.56 -13.10
N ASP A 226 -7.25 -28.06 -14.24
CA ASP A 226 -6.49 -28.32 -15.46
C ASP A 226 -5.92 -27.05 -16.10
N MET A 227 -6.41 -25.86 -15.73
CA MET A 227 -5.73 -24.60 -16.04
C MET A 227 -4.31 -24.60 -15.48
N PHE A 228 -4.12 -25.04 -14.23
CA PHE A 228 -2.80 -25.06 -13.59
C PHE A 228 -2.02 -26.33 -13.89
N MET A 229 -2.70 -27.46 -14.10
CA MET A 229 -2.03 -28.72 -14.42
C MET A 229 -1.52 -28.78 -15.88
N SER A 230 -1.68 -27.73 -16.69
CA SER A 230 -1.18 -27.71 -18.07
C SER A 230 -0.50 -26.40 -18.46
N ILE A 231 -1.18 -25.27 -18.30
CA ILE A 231 -0.83 -23.99 -18.92
C ILE A 231 0.52 -23.43 -18.40
N PRO A 232 0.84 -23.48 -17.09
CA PRO A 232 2.16 -23.08 -16.60
C PRO A 232 3.32 -23.85 -17.23
N ALA A 233 3.18 -25.16 -17.50
CA ALA A 233 4.24 -25.92 -18.16
C ALA A 233 4.42 -25.46 -19.61
N ILE A 234 3.31 -25.25 -20.31
CA ILE A 234 3.30 -24.78 -21.70
C ILE A 234 3.97 -23.40 -21.81
N VAL A 235 3.55 -22.43 -21.00
CA VAL A 235 4.09 -21.07 -21.09
C VAL A 235 5.56 -21.00 -20.64
N GLN A 236 5.97 -21.81 -19.65
CA GLN A 236 7.38 -21.93 -19.28
C GLN A 236 8.21 -22.59 -20.39
N MET A 237 7.65 -23.54 -21.15
CA MET A 237 8.32 -24.11 -22.32
C MET A 237 8.57 -23.05 -23.39
N GLY A 238 7.60 -22.17 -23.64
CA GLY A 238 7.80 -20.98 -24.48
C GLY A 238 8.93 -20.08 -23.98
N ALA A 239 9.04 -19.88 -22.66
CA ALA A 239 10.11 -19.10 -22.07
C ALA A 239 11.49 -19.79 -22.11
N LEU A 240 11.52 -21.13 -22.16
CA LEU A 240 12.74 -21.92 -22.31
C LEU A 240 13.24 -21.94 -23.75
N THR A 241 12.36 -22.17 -24.73
CA THR A 241 12.75 -22.37 -26.13
C THR A 241 12.66 -21.12 -27.00
N GLY A 242 11.88 -20.11 -26.57
CA GLY A 242 11.57 -18.92 -27.38
C GLY A 242 10.52 -19.16 -28.47
N GLU A 243 9.91 -20.35 -28.55
CA GLU A 243 8.94 -20.67 -29.61
C GLU A 243 7.55 -20.09 -29.30
N SER A 244 7.00 -19.28 -30.22
CA SER A 244 5.72 -18.58 -30.03
C SER A 244 4.53 -19.53 -29.83
N ARG A 245 4.54 -20.70 -30.49
CA ARG A 245 3.44 -21.67 -30.45
C ARG A 245 3.02 -22.09 -29.04
N TYR A 246 3.95 -22.08 -28.08
CA TYR A 246 3.64 -22.40 -26.70
C TYR A 246 2.90 -21.25 -26.01
N PHE A 247 3.33 -20.00 -26.25
CA PHE A 247 2.61 -18.83 -25.76
C PHE A 247 1.20 -18.74 -26.37
N ASP A 248 1.09 -18.99 -27.68
CA ASP A 248 -0.19 -19.00 -28.40
C ASP A 248 -1.15 -20.06 -27.84
N GLU A 249 -0.67 -21.28 -27.61
CA GLU A 249 -1.48 -22.35 -27.01
C GLU A 249 -1.88 -22.04 -25.57
N ALA A 250 -0.98 -21.48 -24.75
CA ALA A 250 -1.29 -21.09 -23.38
C ALA A 250 -2.42 -20.06 -23.33
N VAL A 251 -2.35 -19.01 -24.17
CA VAL A 251 -3.39 -17.99 -24.29
C VAL A 251 -4.70 -18.57 -24.81
N ARG A 252 -4.62 -19.49 -25.79
CA ARG A 252 -5.80 -20.18 -26.33
C ARG A 252 -6.50 -21.01 -25.26
N GLN A 253 -5.76 -21.79 -24.48
CA GLN A 253 -6.32 -22.57 -23.37
C GLN A 253 -6.99 -21.66 -22.34
N ILE A 254 -6.33 -20.59 -21.87
CA ILE A 254 -6.96 -19.66 -20.91
C ILE A 254 -8.29 -19.12 -21.45
N SER A 255 -8.34 -18.78 -22.74
CA SER A 255 -9.56 -18.26 -23.37
C SER A 255 -10.70 -19.30 -23.40
N LEU A 256 -10.38 -20.55 -23.74
CA LEU A 256 -11.35 -21.66 -23.78
C LEU A 256 -11.88 -22.02 -22.39
N PHE A 257 -11.00 -22.06 -21.37
CA PHE A 257 -11.39 -22.27 -19.98
C PHE A 257 -12.25 -21.10 -19.48
N ARG A 258 -11.87 -19.86 -19.77
CA ARG A 258 -12.66 -18.66 -19.42
C ARG A 258 -14.07 -18.74 -19.97
N GLU A 259 -14.23 -19.07 -21.25
CA GLU A 259 -15.55 -19.18 -21.90
C GLU A 259 -16.45 -20.20 -21.20
N LYS A 260 -15.90 -21.35 -20.82
CA LYS A 260 -16.66 -22.45 -20.21
C LYS A 260 -16.86 -22.32 -18.71
N MET A 261 -15.94 -21.66 -18.00
CA MET A 261 -15.84 -21.79 -16.55
C MET A 261 -15.97 -20.46 -15.79
N TYR A 262 -15.73 -19.32 -16.42
CA TYR A 262 -15.86 -18.04 -15.75
C TYR A 262 -17.33 -17.62 -15.60
N VAL A 263 -17.70 -17.11 -14.42
CA VAL A 263 -19.01 -16.54 -14.11
C VAL A 263 -18.82 -15.05 -13.91
N LYS A 264 -19.10 -14.27 -14.95
CA LYS A 264 -18.79 -12.84 -15.01
C LYS A 264 -19.47 -12.04 -13.90
N GLU A 265 -20.69 -12.40 -13.56
CA GLU A 265 -21.52 -11.73 -12.54
C GLU A 265 -20.95 -11.90 -11.13
N LYS A 266 -20.18 -12.96 -10.91
CA LYS A 266 -19.53 -13.27 -9.63
C LYS A 266 -18.07 -12.87 -9.61
N GLY A 267 -17.44 -12.74 -10.78
CA GLY A 267 -15.99 -12.59 -10.88
C GLY A 267 -15.23 -13.86 -10.43
N LEU A 268 -15.84 -15.03 -10.56
CA LEU A 268 -15.31 -16.32 -10.07
C LEU A 268 -15.45 -17.42 -11.13
N PHE A 269 -14.73 -18.52 -10.94
CA PHE A 269 -14.82 -19.70 -11.80
C PHE A 269 -15.60 -20.83 -11.14
N ARG A 270 -16.50 -21.48 -11.89
CA ARG A 270 -17.08 -22.77 -11.48
C ARG A 270 -16.00 -23.85 -11.47
N HIS A 271 -16.06 -24.79 -10.54
CA HIS A 271 -15.08 -25.88 -10.47
C HIS A 271 -15.14 -26.84 -11.67
N GLY A 272 -16.34 -27.05 -12.23
CA GLY A 272 -16.56 -28.02 -13.28
C GLY A 272 -17.50 -27.55 -14.37
N TRP A 273 -17.27 -28.06 -15.57
CA TRP A 273 -18.14 -27.92 -16.73
C TRP A 273 -18.26 -29.28 -17.43
N VAL A 274 -19.47 -29.68 -17.81
CA VAL A 274 -19.72 -30.98 -18.48
C VAL A 274 -20.48 -30.74 -19.77
N GLU A 275 -19.95 -31.22 -20.89
CA GLU A 275 -20.53 -30.97 -22.22
C GLU A 275 -21.98 -31.46 -22.34
N ALA A 276 -22.28 -32.62 -21.77
CA ALA A 276 -23.60 -33.23 -21.84
C ALA A 276 -24.65 -32.57 -20.91
N ALA A 277 -24.25 -31.65 -20.03
CA ALA A 277 -25.18 -31.06 -19.07
C ALA A 277 -26.04 -29.96 -19.71
N ASP A 278 -27.35 -30.02 -19.49
CA ASP A 278 -28.33 -29.04 -19.97
C ASP A 278 -28.15 -27.66 -19.35
N ARG A 279 -27.59 -27.63 -18.14
CA ARG A 279 -27.18 -26.43 -17.40
C ARG A 279 -25.84 -26.68 -16.73
N GLN A 280 -25.13 -25.61 -16.43
CA GLN A 280 -23.80 -25.66 -15.80
C GLN A 280 -23.86 -25.10 -14.37
N PRO A 281 -24.14 -25.93 -13.34
CA PRO A 281 -24.12 -25.50 -11.95
C PRO A 281 -22.77 -24.89 -11.57
N ALA A 282 -22.80 -23.83 -10.76
CA ALA A 282 -21.58 -23.19 -10.30
C ALA A 282 -21.32 -23.51 -8.82
N PHE A 283 -20.27 -24.29 -8.58
CA PHE A 283 -19.66 -24.43 -7.27
C PHE A 283 -18.29 -23.74 -7.32
N PHE A 284 -18.19 -22.60 -6.62
CA PHE A 284 -16.99 -21.78 -6.57
C PHE A 284 -16.02 -22.32 -5.52
N TRP A 285 -15.48 -23.51 -5.78
CA TRP A 285 -14.55 -24.16 -4.87
C TRP A 285 -13.25 -23.34 -4.76
N GLY A 286 -12.84 -23.04 -3.52
CA GLY A 286 -11.74 -22.15 -3.20
C GLY A 286 -10.44 -22.56 -3.89
N ARG A 287 -9.93 -23.77 -3.61
CA ARG A 287 -8.62 -24.16 -4.14
C ARG A 287 -8.56 -24.18 -5.67
N ALA A 288 -9.59 -24.67 -6.36
CA ALA A 288 -9.59 -24.63 -7.83
C ALA A 288 -9.65 -23.19 -8.38
N ASN A 289 -10.36 -22.26 -7.72
CA ASN A 289 -10.25 -20.83 -8.05
C ASN A 289 -8.83 -20.31 -7.79
N GLY A 290 -8.15 -20.81 -6.76
CA GLY A 290 -6.73 -20.55 -6.53
C GLY A 290 -5.87 -20.99 -7.70
N TRP A 291 -6.07 -22.22 -8.20
CA TRP A 291 -5.35 -22.72 -9.38
C TRP A 291 -5.58 -21.90 -10.63
N ALA A 292 -6.82 -21.50 -10.91
CA ALA A 292 -7.11 -20.58 -12.01
C ALA A 292 -6.34 -19.25 -11.85
N LEU A 293 -6.40 -18.64 -10.67
CA LEU A 293 -5.71 -17.38 -10.39
C LEU A 293 -4.18 -17.52 -10.54
N LEU A 294 -3.63 -18.60 -10.02
CA LEU A 294 -2.21 -18.91 -10.09
C LEU A 294 -1.75 -19.12 -11.54
N THR A 295 -2.54 -19.79 -12.37
CA THR A 295 -2.28 -19.92 -13.81
C THR A 295 -2.18 -18.57 -14.50
N LEU A 296 -3.08 -17.63 -14.18
CA LEU A 296 -3.06 -16.30 -14.79
C LEU A 296 -1.78 -15.55 -14.43
N VAL A 297 -1.38 -15.60 -13.16
CA VAL A 297 -0.13 -14.99 -12.66
C VAL A 297 1.09 -15.63 -13.32
N GLU A 298 1.20 -16.96 -13.29
CA GLU A 298 2.32 -17.71 -13.87
C GLU A 298 2.45 -17.49 -15.38
N THR A 299 1.32 -17.31 -16.07
CA THR A 299 1.31 -16.97 -17.50
C THR A 299 1.84 -15.56 -17.73
N LEU A 300 1.30 -14.57 -17.03
CA LEU A 300 1.70 -13.16 -17.18
C LEU A 300 3.16 -12.89 -16.78
N ASP A 301 3.74 -13.75 -15.95
CA ASP A 301 5.14 -13.67 -15.52
C ASP A 301 6.15 -13.88 -16.66
N VAL A 302 5.79 -14.67 -17.67
CA VAL A 302 6.70 -15.05 -18.77
C VAL A 302 6.13 -14.79 -20.17
N LEU A 303 4.83 -14.53 -20.30
CA LEU A 303 4.22 -14.18 -21.58
C LEU A 303 4.82 -12.86 -22.10
N PRO A 304 5.29 -12.79 -23.36
CA PRO A 304 5.86 -11.57 -23.93
C PRO A 304 4.91 -10.38 -23.79
N VAL A 305 5.45 -9.22 -23.42
CA VAL A 305 4.65 -7.99 -23.22
C VAL A 305 3.91 -7.58 -24.50
N SER A 306 4.48 -7.87 -25.67
CA SER A 306 3.90 -7.61 -26.98
C SER A 306 2.87 -8.64 -27.45
N HIS A 307 2.63 -9.72 -26.69
CA HIS A 307 1.72 -10.78 -27.12
C HIS A 307 0.26 -10.27 -27.11
N PRO A 308 -0.52 -10.43 -28.21
CA PRO A 308 -1.85 -9.82 -28.35
C PRO A 308 -2.88 -10.31 -27.33
N GLY A 309 -2.73 -11.55 -26.84
CA GLY A 309 -3.61 -12.10 -25.79
C GLY A 309 -3.34 -11.62 -24.36
N ARG A 310 -2.25 -10.87 -24.12
CA ARG A 310 -1.79 -10.53 -22.77
C ARG A 310 -2.78 -9.65 -22.02
N ASP A 311 -3.34 -8.63 -22.67
CA ASP A 311 -4.26 -7.70 -22.04
C ASP A 311 -5.56 -8.38 -21.59
N GLY A 312 -6.07 -9.33 -22.39
CA GLY A 312 -7.24 -10.11 -22.03
C GLY A 312 -7.04 -10.98 -20.78
N ILE A 313 -5.83 -11.52 -20.60
CA ILE A 313 -5.44 -12.30 -19.41
C ILE A 313 -5.29 -11.37 -18.20
N LEU A 314 -4.67 -10.20 -18.38
CA LEU A 314 -4.51 -9.21 -17.32
C LEU A 314 -5.86 -8.69 -16.80
N GLU A 315 -6.80 -8.41 -17.70
CA GLU A 315 -8.15 -7.99 -17.29
C GLU A 315 -8.93 -9.11 -16.59
N LEU A 316 -8.76 -10.36 -17.03
CA LEU A 316 -9.33 -11.52 -16.34
C LEU A 316 -8.74 -11.67 -14.93
N LEU A 317 -7.42 -11.52 -14.78
CA LEU A 317 -6.74 -11.54 -13.47
C LEU A 317 -7.32 -10.47 -12.54
N LYS A 318 -7.40 -9.22 -12.99
CA LYS A 318 -7.93 -8.09 -12.19
C LYS A 318 -9.38 -8.35 -11.76
N SER A 319 -10.22 -8.83 -12.67
CA SER A 319 -11.62 -9.12 -12.36
C SER A 319 -11.76 -10.28 -11.36
N HIS A 320 -10.92 -11.31 -11.47
CA HIS A 320 -10.94 -12.46 -10.57
C HIS A 320 -10.41 -12.09 -9.18
N ILE A 321 -9.31 -11.32 -9.09
CA ILE A 321 -8.80 -10.79 -7.81
C ILE A 321 -9.86 -9.93 -7.11
N SER A 322 -10.57 -9.07 -7.86
CA SER A 322 -11.65 -8.25 -7.31
C SER A 322 -12.78 -9.11 -6.72
N GLY A 323 -13.24 -10.13 -7.45
CA GLY A 323 -14.28 -11.05 -6.98
C GLY A 323 -13.85 -11.86 -5.75
N LEU A 324 -12.59 -12.30 -5.71
CA LEU A 324 -12.04 -13.00 -4.55
C LEU A 324 -11.90 -12.06 -3.34
N ALA A 325 -11.31 -10.87 -3.51
CA ALA A 325 -11.11 -9.91 -2.42
C ALA A 325 -12.42 -9.51 -1.74
N ALA A 326 -13.52 -9.41 -2.50
CA ALA A 326 -14.85 -9.13 -1.98
C ALA A 326 -15.43 -10.25 -1.08
N LEU A 327 -14.83 -11.44 -1.08
CA LEU A 327 -15.28 -12.63 -0.36
C LEU A 327 -14.28 -13.08 0.72
N GLN A 328 -13.27 -12.27 1.04
CA GLN A 328 -12.40 -12.53 2.18
C GLN A 328 -13.21 -12.48 3.48
N SER A 329 -13.08 -13.49 4.33
CA SER A 329 -13.75 -13.51 5.64
C SER A 329 -13.11 -12.49 6.59
N GLY A 330 -13.82 -12.15 7.68
CA GLY A 330 -13.28 -11.31 8.75
C GLY A 330 -12.05 -11.90 9.46
N GLU A 331 -11.85 -13.22 9.34
CA GLU A 331 -10.68 -13.94 9.85
C GLU A 331 -9.50 -13.95 8.85
N GLY A 332 -9.64 -13.29 7.70
CA GLY A 332 -8.62 -13.21 6.67
C GLY A 332 -8.51 -14.41 5.72
N PHE A 333 -9.09 -15.55 6.10
CA PHE A 333 -9.23 -16.71 5.23
C PHE A 333 -10.32 -16.53 4.17
N TRP A 334 -10.33 -17.43 3.19
CA TRP A 334 -11.46 -17.65 2.30
C TRP A 334 -12.19 -18.95 2.62
N HIS A 335 -13.48 -18.96 2.34
CA HIS A 335 -14.36 -20.10 2.50
C HIS A 335 -14.11 -21.18 1.44
N GLN A 336 -14.27 -22.45 1.82
CA GLN A 336 -14.16 -23.62 0.94
C GLN A 336 -15.06 -23.50 -0.29
N LEU A 337 -16.30 -23.03 -0.13
CA LEU A 337 -17.10 -22.48 -1.23
C LEU A 337 -17.17 -20.97 -1.07
N LEU A 338 -16.59 -20.26 -2.02
CA LEU A 338 -16.28 -18.84 -1.89
C LEU A 338 -17.49 -17.94 -1.64
N ASP A 339 -18.62 -18.24 -2.29
CA ASP A 339 -19.85 -17.46 -2.16
C ASP A 339 -20.79 -17.99 -1.07
N ARG A 340 -20.27 -18.84 -0.16
CA ARG A 340 -21.03 -19.44 0.94
C ARG A 340 -20.25 -19.35 2.25
N ASN A 341 -20.55 -18.28 3.00
CA ASN A 341 -19.87 -17.92 4.23
C ASN A 341 -20.18 -18.85 5.43
N ASP A 342 -21.04 -19.84 5.24
CA ASP A 342 -21.33 -20.92 6.18
C ASP A 342 -20.51 -22.19 5.89
N SER A 343 -19.72 -22.24 4.81
CA SER A 343 -18.72 -23.28 4.59
C SER A 343 -17.44 -23.00 5.39
N TYR A 344 -16.63 -24.02 5.68
CA TYR A 344 -15.44 -23.83 6.52
C TYR A 344 -14.35 -23.00 5.82
N LEU A 345 -13.50 -22.34 6.62
CA LEU A 345 -12.35 -21.55 6.14
C LEU A 345 -11.18 -22.48 5.75
N GLU A 346 -10.59 -22.28 4.58
CA GLU A 346 -9.63 -23.23 3.99
C GLU A 346 -8.25 -22.59 3.73
N THR A 347 -7.19 -23.27 4.21
CA THR A 347 -5.84 -22.71 4.26
C THR A 347 -5.15 -22.67 2.90
N SER A 348 -5.24 -23.72 2.08
CA SER A 348 -4.48 -23.78 0.82
C SER A 348 -4.96 -22.76 -0.20
N ALA A 349 -6.28 -22.59 -0.37
CA ALA A 349 -6.88 -21.56 -1.20
C ALA A 349 -6.44 -20.17 -0.76
N THR A 350 -6.54 -19.89 0.55
CA THR A 350 -6.09 -18.62 1.15
C THR A 350 -4.62 -18.34 0.82
N ALA A 351 -3.73 -19.32 0.98
CA ALA A 351 -2.31 -19.15 0.66
C ALA A 351 -2.06 -18.89 -0.83
N ILE A 352 -2.78 -19.57 -1.74
CA ILE A 352 -2.68 -19.30 -3.18
C ILE A 352 -3.10 -17.85 -3.49
N TYR A 353 -4.19 -17.36 -2.89
CA TYR A 353 -4.66 -15.99 -3.09
C TYR A 353 -3.67 -14.96 -2.58
N VAL A 354 -3.09 -15.19 -1.38
CA VAL A 354 -2.05 -14.31 -0.82
C VAL A 354 -0.87 -14.21 -1.78
N TYR A 355 -0.35 -15.34 -2.27
CA TYR A 355 0.73 -15.34 -3.26
C TYR A 355 0.35 -14.55 -4.51
N ALA A 356 -0.79 -14.88 -5.13
CA ALA A 356 -1.15 -14.30 -6.42
C ALA A 356 -1.44 -12.79 -6.32
N ILE A 357 -2.09 -12.34 -5.25
CA ILE A 357 -2.36 -10.92 -4.99
C ILE A 357 -1.04 -10.18 -4.73
N ALA A 358 -0.17 -10.71 -3.85
CA ALA A 358 1.13 -10.11 -3.57
C ALA A 358 2.00 -10.02 -4.83
N ARG A 359 2.03 -11.08 -5.65
CA ARG A 359 2.74 -11.13 -6.93
C ARG A 359 2.22 -10.08 -7.91
N ALA A 360 0.89 -9.97 -8.05
CA ALA A 360 0.27 -8.99 -8.93
C ALA A 360 0.54 -7.54 -8.48
N ILE A 361 0.64 -7.28 -7.17
CA ILE A 361 1.08 -5.96 -6.66
C ILE A 361 2.56 -5.72 -7.00
N ASN A 362 3.45 -6.68 -6.70
CA ASN A 362 4.88 -6.56 -6.97
C ASN A 362 5.20 -6.36 -8.46
N LYS A 363 4.36 -6.92 -9.35
CA LYS A 363 4.47 -6.72 -10.81
C LYS A 363 3.81 -5.44 -11.32
N GLY A 364 3.16 -4.66 -10.45
CA GLY A 364 2.47 -3.42 -10.81
C GLY A 364 1.17 -3.63 -11.59
N TRP A 365 0.58 -4.82 -11.51
CA TRP A 365 -0.66 -5.15 -12.24
C TRP A 365 -1.93 -4.67 -11.51
N ILE A 366 -1.86 -4.55 -10.18
CA ILE A 366 -2.97 -4.10 -9.32
C ILE A 366 -2.48 -3.12 -8.25
N SER A 367 -3.43 -2.37 -7.65
CA SER A 367 -3.12 -1.31 -6.68
C SER A 367 -2.65 -1.88 -5.33
N PRO A 368 -1.48 -1.47 -4.81
CA PRO A 368 -1.04 -1.84 -3.46
C PRO A 368 -1.94 -1.26 -2.37
N VAL A 369 -2.54 -0.10 -2.59
CA VAL A 369 -3.41 0.58 -1.61
C VAL A 369 -4.68 -0.23 -1.35
N ILE A 370 -5.24 -0.84 -2.40
CA ILE A 370 -6.49 -1.61 -2.32
C ILE A 370 -6.22 -3.02 -1.83
N TYR A 371 -5.20 -3.69 -2.39
CA TYR A 371 -5.03 -5.13 -2.22
C TYR A 371 -3.87 -5.53 -1.28
N GLY A 372 -2.98 -4.60 -0.92
CA GLY A 372 -1.94 -4.86 0.08
C GLY A 372 -2.51 -5.29 1.44
N PRO A 373 -3.55 -4.61 1.98
CA PRO A 373 -4.21 -5.04 3.21
C PRO A 373 -4.86 -6.42 3.09
N VAL A 374 -5.45 -6.74 1.93
CA VAL A 374 -6.06 -8.06 1.64
C VAL A 374 -5.02 -9.18 1.71
N ALA A 375 -3.88 -9.01 1.04
CA ALA A 375 -2.77 -9.96 1.08
C ALA A 375 -2.17 -10.09 2.49
N THR A 376 -2.05 -8.97 3.21
CA THR A 376 -1.51 -8.93 4.57
C THR A 376 -2.40 -9.69 5.56
N LEU A 377 -3.70 -9.42 5.53
CA LEU A 377 -4.67 -10.11 6.38
C LEU A 377 -4.72 -11.61 6.05
N GLY A 378 -4.68 -11.96 4.77
CA GLY A 378 -4.62 -13.37 4.35
C GLY A 378 -3.34 -14.07 4.80
N TRP A 379 -2.18 -13.40 4.78
CA TRP A 379 -0.95 -13.97 5.33
C TRP A 379 -1.04 -14.18 6.83
N ASN A 380 -1.53 -13.19 7.58
CA ASN A 380 -1.67 -13.32 9.02
C ASN A 380 -2.56 -14.51 9.40
N ALA A 381 -3.64 -14.72 8.64
CA ALA A 381 -4.50 -15.90 8.76
C ALA A 381 -3.72 -17.19 8.49
N VAL A 382 -3.05 -17.30 7.35
CA VAL A 382 -2.25 -18.48 6.96
C VAL A 382 -1.17 -18.82 7.99
N ALA A 383 -0.48 -17.81 8.53
CA ALA A 383 0.59 -18.01 9.51
C ALA A 383 0.09 -18.71 10.78
N THR A 384 -1.17 -18.49 11.19
CA THR A 384 -1.77 -19.20 12.35
C THR A 384 -1.92 -20.72 12.12
N LYS A 385 -1.86 -21.18 10.87
CA LYS A 385 -2.01 -22.58 10.49
C LYS A 385 -0.69 -23.31 10.32
N ILE A 386 0.44 -22.64 10.53
CA ILE A 386 1.78 -23.24 10.49
C ILE A 386 2.16 -23.65 11.91
N ASN A 387 1.93 -24.92 12.25
CA ASN A 387 2.16 -25.39 13.62
C ASN A 387 3.65 -25.50 13.97
N GLN A 388 3.95 -25.87 15.22
CA GLN A 388 5.33 -25.94 15.73
C GLN A 388 6.19 -26.99 15.01
N GLN A 389 5.59 -28.01 14.41
CA GLN A 389 6.31 -29.02 13.62
C GLN A 389 6.64 -28.51 12.22
N GLY A 390 6.00 -27.45 11.74
CA GLY A 390 6.12 -26.98 10.34
C GLY A 390 5.07 -27.59 9.41
N GLN A 391 4.03 -28.22 9.96
CA GLN A 391 2.88 -28.69 9.19
C GLN A 391 1.88 -27.55 8.96
N VAL A 392 1.08 -27.69 7.90
CA VAL A 392 0.05 -26.72 7.50
C VAL A 392 -1.35 -27.26 7.78
N GLU A 393 -1.99 -26.73 8.81
CA GLU A 393 -3.34 -27.10 9.26
C GLU A 393 -4.45 -26.50 8.39
N GLY A 394 -5.68 -27.02 8.50
CA GLY A 394 -6.85 -26.48 7.78
C GLY A 394 -6.83 -26.67 6.26
N THR A 395 -5.91 -27.50 5.75
CA THR A 395 -5.80 -27.78 4.31
C THR A 395 -6.78 -28.85 3.89
N CYS A 396 -7.68 -28.53 2.96
CA CYS A 396 -8.62 -29.46 2.35
C CYS A 396 -7.89 -30.57 1.58
N VAL A 397 -8.25 -31.84 1.79
CA VAL A 397 -7.63 -32.98 1.07
C VAL A 397 -7.94 -32.97 -0.43
N GLY A 398 -7.31 -33.87 -1.19
CA GLY A 398 -7.64 -34.09 -2.61
C GLY A 398 -9.16 -34.22 -2.81
N THR A 399 -9.69 -33.41 -3.71
CA THR A 399 -11.13 -33.19 -3.86
C THR A 399 -11.51 -33.26 -5.31
N GLY A 400 -12.50 -34.10 -5.62
CA GLY A 400 -13.02 -34.28 -6.96
C GLY A 400 -14.13 -33.28 -7.30
N MET A 401 -14.74 -33.46 -8.47
CA MET A 401 -15.90 -32.66 -8.89
C MET A 401 -17.21 -33.27 -8.40
N ALA A 402 -18.09 -32.42 -7.88
CA ALA A 402 -19.48 -32.75 -7.53
C ALA A 402 -20.46 -31.65 -7.95
N PHE A 403 -21.75 -32.01 -7.99
CA PHE A 403 -22.87 -31.12 -8.33
C PHE A 403 -23.81 -30.84 -7.15
N ASP A 404 -23.39 -31.17 -5.93
CA ASP A 404 -24.08 -30.85 -4.68
C ASP A 404 -23.12 -30.15 -3.70
N PRO A 405 -23.62 -29.25 -2.83
CA PRO A 405 -22.75 -28.53 -1.91
C PRO A 405 -22.25 -29.39 -0.75
N ALA A 406 -23.03 -30.38 -0.30
CA ALA A 406 -22.67 -31.20 0.86
C ALA A 406 -21.31 -31.87 0.66
N PHE A 407 -21.04 -32.32 -0.56
CA PHE A 407 -19.73 -32.83 -0.95
C PHE A 407 -18.58 -31.85 -0.65
N TYR A 408 -18.71 -30.58 -1.03
CA TYR A 408 -17.67 -29.57 -0.83
C TYR A 408 -17.55 -29.13 0.64
N TYR A 409 -18.68 -28.93 1.33
CA TYR A 409 -18.71 -28.54 2.75
C TYR A 409 -18.08 -29.59 3.65
N SER A 410 -18.21 -30.87 3.28
CA SER A 410 -17.81 -32.00 4.13
C SER A 410 -16.43 -32.56 3.76
N ARG A 411 -15.68 -31.88 2.89
CA ARG A 411 -14.31 -32.32 2.58
C ARG A 411 -13.46 -32.23 3.84
N PRO A 412 -12.75 -33.31 4.22
CA PRO A 412 -11.92 -33.27 5.41
C PRO A 412 -10.69 -32.38 5.17
N THR A 413 -10.17 -31.84 6.26
CA THR A 413 -8.86 -31.18 6.28
C THR A 413 -7.81 -32.11 6.88
N SER A 414 -6.57 -32.01 6.44
CA SER A 414 -5.46 -32.81 6.98
C SER A 414 -4.14 -32.07 6.85
N VAL A 415 -3.28 -32.19 7.85
CA VAL A 415 -1.87 -31.75 7.78
C VAL A 415 -1.08 -32.53 6.73
N TYR A 416 -1.51 -33.73 6.36
CA TYR A 416 -0.92 -34.54 5.30
C TYR A 416 -1.48 -34.22 3.90
N ALA A 417 -2.36 -33.22 3.78
CA ALA A 417 -2.77 -32.72 2.48
C ALA A 417 -1.64 -31.87 1.88
N ALA A 418 -0.92 -32.44 0.92
CA ALA A 418 0.26 -31.82 0.28
C ALA A 418 0.01 -30.42 -0.34
N HIS A 419 -1.25 -30.13 -0.69
CA HIS A 419 -1.72 -28.88 -1.29
C HIS A 419 -1.43 -27.61 -0.48
N GLY A 420 -1.19 -27.73 0.83
CA GLY A 420 -0.94 -26.57 1.70
C GLY A 420 0.51 -26.06 1.64
N TYR A 421 1.48 -26.94 1.40
CA TYR A 421 2.90 -26.63 1.62
C TYR A 421 3.46 -25.66 0.59
N GLY A 422 3.38 -26.02 -0.70
CA GLY A 422 3.84 -25.15 -1.78
C GLY A 422 3.22 -23.75 -1.75
N PRO A 423 1.89 -23.62 -1.67
CA PRO A 423 1.24 -22.31 -1.61
C PRO A 423 1.64 -21.46 -0.40
N VAL A 424 1.81 -22.04 0.79
CA VAL A 424 2.24 -21.27 1.98
C VAL A 424 3.66 -20.76 1.80
N ILE A 425 4.57 -21.57 1.24
CA ILE A 425 5.93 -21.15 0.95
C ILE A 425 5.94 -20.00 -0.07
N TRP A 426 5.14 -20.14 -1.13
CA TRP A 426 5.00 -19.10 -2.14
C TRP A 426 4.44 -17.80 -1.57
N ALA A 427 3.37 -17.89 -0.77
CA ALA A 427 2.74 -16.75 -0.12
C ALA A 427 3.73 -16.00 0.77
N GLY A 428 4.46 -16.73 1.64
CA GLY A 428 5.43 -16.10 2.54
C GLY A 428 6.58 -15.45 1.78
N ALA A 429 7.12 -16.13 0.76
CA ALA A 429 8.19 -15.58 -0.07
C ALA A 429 7.74 -14.29 -0.76
N GLU A 430 6.55 -14.29 -1.38
CA GLU A 430 6.08 -13.11 -2.11
C GLU A 430 5.63 -11.98 -1.17
N MET A 431 5.17 -12.30 0.05
CA MET A 431 4.94 -11.31 1.11
C MET A 431 6.24 -10.67 1.59
N ILE A 432 7.33 -11.43 1.77
CA ILE A 432 8.65 -10.83 2.07
C ILE A 432 9.04 -9.84 0.97
N ARG A 433 8.88 -10.22 -0.30
CA ARG A 433 9.15 -9.33 -1.44
C ARG A 433 8.29 -8.06 -1.39
N LEU A 434 6.99 -8.21 -1.09
CA LEU A 434 6.04 -7.10 -0.99
C LEU A 434 6.43 -6.10 0.11
N LEU A 435 6.75 -6.61 1.30
CA LEU A 435 7.10 -5.81 2.48
C LEU A 435 8.48 -5.15 2.37
N ASN A 436 9.39 -5.72 1.57
CA ASN A 436 10.69 -5.09 1.26
C ASN A 436 10.56 -3.96 0.23
N ASN A 437 9.55 -4.00 -0.63
CA ASN A 437 9.37 -3.03 -1.73
C ASN A 437 8.42 -1.87 -1.39
N LEU A 438 7.54 -2.06 -0.40
CA LEU A 438 6.54 -1.08 0.01
C LEU A 438 6.64 -0.82 1.50
N PHE A 439 5.98 0.25 1.95
CA PHE A 439 6.07 0.72 3.34
C PHE A 439 4.70 0.64 4.02
N PRO A 440 4.15 -0.56 4.24
CA PRO A 440 2.87 -0.68 4.92
C PRO A 440 2.99 -0.27 6.38
N ARG A 441 1.91 0.30 6.89
CA ARG A 441 1.85 0.81 8.25
C ARG A 441 0.43 0.87 8.77
N MET A 442 0.28 0.73 10.09
CA MET A 442 -0.95 1.09 10.78
C MET A 442 -1.20 2.60 10.68
N ASN A 443 -2.39 2.97 10.20
CA ASN A 443 -2.91 4.33 10.23
C ASN A 443 -4.41 4.26 10.48
N ASP A 444 -4.87 4.89 11.56
CA ASP A 444 -6.26 4.81 12.02
C ASP A 444 -6.72 3.37 12.27
N ASN A 445 -5.89 2.62 13.02
CA ASN A 445 -6.08 1.21 13.36
C ASN A 445 -6.24 0.24 12.18
N ALA A 446 -5.98 0.70 10.95
CA ALA A 446 -6.00 -0.13 9.75
C ALA A 446 -4.61 -0.28 9.12
N VAL A 447 -4.33 -1.46 8.57
CA VAL A 447 -3.16 -1.66 7.70
C VAL A 447 -3.36 -0.84 6.42
N GLN A 448 -2.45 0.09 6.14
CA GLN A 448 -2.42 0.91 4.94
C GLN A 448 -1.09 0.71 4.21
N PHE A 449 -1.09 0.77 2.88
CA PHE A 449 0.11 0.60 2.05
C PHE A 449 0.56 1.92 1.43
N TYR A 450 1.85 2.22 1.58
CA TYR A 450 2.46 3.44 1.06
C TYR A 450 3.65 3.14 0.14
N GLN A 451 3.84 3.98 -0.88
CA GLN A 451 5.01 3.91 -1.78
C GLN A 451 6.29 4.48 -1.16
N LYS A 452 6.14 5.29 -0.11
CA LYS A 452 7.25 5.92 0.60
C LYS A 452 7.07 5.69 2.09
N GLU A 453 8.18 5.56 2.79
CA GLU A 453 8.20 5.42 4.24
C GLU A 453 7.49 6.60 4.92
N GLN A 454 6.67 6.28 5.92
CA GLN A 454 5.98 7.27 6.74
C GLN A 454 6.68 7.31 8.10
N SER A 455 7.40 8.40 8.40
CA SER A 455 8.29 8.52 9.58
C SER A 455 7.66 9.13 10.83
N THR A 456 6.39 9.53 10.77
CA THR A 456 5.67 10.08 11.94
C THR A 456 5.49 9.01 13.03
N PRO A 457 5.49 9.33 14.34
CA PRO A 457 5.08 8.35 15.36
C PRO A 457 3.55 8.28 15.56
N ALA A 458 2.78 9.14 14.92
CA ALA A 458 1.33 9.26 15.18
C ALA A 458 0.54 8.00 14.76
N PRO A 459 -0.46 7.56 15.56
CA PRO A 459 -1.31 6.41 15.22
C PRO A 459 -2.32 6.75 14.11
N ILE A 460 -2.67 8.04 13.98
CA ILE A 460 -3.46 8.60 12.90
C ILE A 460 -2.64 9.70 12.27
N PHE A 461 -2.45 9.65 10.95
CA PHE A 461 -1.75 10.70 10.23
C PHE A 461 -2.33 10.91 8.84
N SER A 462 -2.34 12.16 8.41
CA SER A 462 -2.62 12.50 7.02
C SER A 462 -1.32 12.44 6.23
N LEU A 463 -1.39 11.91 5.01
CA LEU A 463 -0.37 12.20 4.02
C LEU A 463 -0.51 13.69 3.67
N GLY A 464 0.50 14.51 4.01
CA GLY A 464 0.50 15.93 3.63
C GLY A 464 0.26 16.06 2.12
N GLY A 465 -0.68 16.88 1.65
CA GLY A 465 -0.51 18.33 1.54
C GLY A 465 0.32 18.65 0.29
N ARG A 466 -0.07 19.66 -0.52
CA ARG A 466 0.70 20.02 -1.73
C ARG A 466 2.20 20.12 -1.39
N THR A 467 3.06 19.54 -2.23
CA THR A 467 4.52 19.44 -2.05
C THR A 467 5.28 20.78 -2.03
N ASP A 468 4.55 21.90 -2.10
CA ASP A 468 5.03 23.29 -2.10
C ASP A 468 4.74 24.05 -0.78
N GLN A 469 4.16 23.39 0.24
CA GLN A 469 3.89 24.03 1.55
C GLN A 469 5.08 23.93 2.51
N ILE A 470 5.56 25.09 2.97
CA ILE A 470 6.61 25.21 3.99
C ILE A 470 6.05 24.73 5.33
N THR A 471 6.78 23.86 6.04
CA THR A 471 6.45 23.53 7.44
C THR A 471 6.78 24.73 8.32
N SER A 472 5.80 25.29 9.03
CA SER A 472 5.99 26.53 9.79
C SER A 472 7.07 26.39 10.87
N GLY A 473 8.03 27.31 10.88
CA GLY A 473 9.16 27.36 11.80
C GLY A 473 10.33 26.43 11.42
N SER A 474 10.23 25.71 10.30
CA SER A 474 11.25 24.75 9.86
C SER A 474 12.55 25.40 9.40
N SER A 475 12.52 26.68 9.00
CA SER A 475 13.73 27.41 8.59
C SER A 475 14.58 27.87 9.78
N ARG A 476 14.04 27.82 11.00
CA ARG A 476 14.66 28.39 12.20
C ARG A 476 16.05 27.80 12.45
N LYS A 477 17.05 28.67 12.59
CA LYS A 477 18.43 28.30 12.94
C LYS A 477 18.70 28.63 14.40
N LYS A 478 18.94 27.62 15.24
CA LYS A 478 19.17 27.79 16.69
C LYS A 478 18.01 28.56 17.34
N ASN A 479 18.31 29.61 18.11
CA ASN A 479 17.33 30.49 18.75
C ASN A 479 17.13 31.80 17.98
N ASN A 480 17.54 31.86 16.71
CA ASN A 480 17.32 33.05 15.89
C ASN A 480 15.81 33.21 15.59
N PRO A 481 15.35 34.46 15.42
CA PRO A 481 13.98 34.73 15.00
C PRO A 481 13.73 34.24 13.57
N VAL A 482 12.47 33.92 13.30
CA VAL A 482 11.93 33.69 11.96
C VAL A 482 11.03 34.87 11.61
N LEU A 483 11.14 35.35 10.37
CA LEU A 483 10.27 36.36 9.80
C LEU A 483 9.21 35.64 8.96
N PHE A 484 8.00 35.53 9.49
CA PHE A 484 6.86 34.93 8.81
C PHE A 484 6.16 35.97 7.93
N LEU A 485 5.89 35.61 6.67
CA LEU A 485 5.07 36.41 5.77
C LEU A 485 3.72 35.73 5.59
N ILE A 486 2.63 36.46 5.84
CA ILE A 486 1.28 36.05 5.44
C ILE A 486 0.67 37.11 4.52
N GLY A 487 -0.06 36.65 3.51
CA GLY A 487 -0.65 37.56 2.56
C GLY A 487 -1.22 36.90 1.32
N ASP A 488 -1.56 37.75 0.36
CA ASP A 488 -2.16 37.39 -0.90
C ASP A 488 -1.12 37.15 -2.04
N SER A 489 -1.57 37.21 -3.29
CA SER A 489 -0.76 36.91 -4.47
C SER A 489 0.38 37.90 -4.72
N THR A 490 0.35 39.11 -4.15
CA THR A 490 1.48 40.05 -4.30
C THR A 490 2.60 39.78 -3.30
N VAL A 491 2.34 38.98 -2.25
CA VAL A 491 3.38 38.44 -1.36
C VAL A 491 3.91 37.10 -1.89
N LYS A 492 3.02 36.21 -2.36
CA LYS A 492 3.37 34.95 -3.03
C LYS A 492 2.38 34.62 -4.14
N ASN A 493 2.80 34.78 -5.39
CA ASN A 493 1.97 34.41 -6.53
C ASN A 493 1.88 32.88 -6.69
N GLY A 494 0.67 32.36 -6.96
CA GLY A 494 0.46 30.95 -7.28
C GLY A 494 1.08 29.98 -6.26
N SER A 495 1.89 29.05 -6.75
CA SER A 495 2.69 28.10 -5.95
C SER A 495 4.01 28.68 -5.44
N GLY A 496 4.36 29.91 -5.82
CA GLY A 496 5.65 30.56 -5.56
C GLY A 496 6.76 30.20 -6.55
N LYS A 497 6.42 29.52 -7.66
CA LYS A 497 7.38 29.04 -8.68
C LYS A 497 7.61 30.00 -9.85
N GLY A 498 6.94 31.15 -9.87
CA GLY A 498 7.03 32.10 -10.98
C GLY A 498 6.21 31.72 -12.21
N ASP A 499 5.10 30.99 -12.00
CA ASP A 499 4.19 30.63 -13.09
C ASP A 499 3.74 31.91 -13.84
N ASN A 500 3.79 31.89 -15.18
CA ASN A 500 3.55 33.05 -16.06
C ASN A 500 4.45 34.27 -15.80
N ASP A 501 5.64 34.06 -15.23
CA ASP A 501 6.58 35.12 -14.82
C ASP A 501 5.95 36.14 -13.86
N GLN A 502 5.01 35.67 -13.04
CA GLN A 502 4.39 36.46 -11.98
C GLN A 502 5.02 36.13 -10.64
N TRP A 503 5.49 37.14 -9.94
CA TRP A 503 6.18 36.99 -8.67
C TRP A 503 5.57 37.90 -7.60
N GLY A 504 5.58 37.43 -6.36
CA GLY A 504 5.31 38.27 -5.20
C GLY A 504 6.61 38.72 -4.54
N TRP A 505 6.62 39.88 -3.90
CA TRP A 505 7.83 40.44 -3.28
C TRP A 505 8.41 39.52 -2.20
N GLY A 506 7.55 38.77 -1.51
CA GLY A 506 7.94 37.82 -0.47
C GLY A 506 8.81 36.68 -0.99
N SER A 507 8.77 36.35 -2.29
CA SER A 507 9.62 35.33 -2.90
C SER A 507 11.11 35.69 -2.87
N PHE A 508 11.45 36.97 -2.77
CA PHE A 508 12.82 37.46 -2.81
C PHE A 508 13.25 38.14 -1.51
N PHE A 509 12.38 38.21 -0.52
CA PHE A 509 12.58 39.05 0.65
C PHE A 509 13.74 38.59 1.53
N GLU A 510 13.99 37.26 1.62
CA GLU A 510 15.10 36.70 2.41
C GLU A 510 16.46 37.26 2.02
N GLN A 511 16.67 37.59 0.74
CA GLN A 511 17.99 37.99 0.25
C GLN A 511 18.50 39.28 0.91
N PHE A 512 17.61 40.12 1.44
CA PHE A 512 17.94 41.40 2.07
C PHE A 512 18.38 41.25 3.54
N PHE A 513 18.26 40.06 4.12
CA PHE A 513 18.59 39.79 5.52
C PHE A 513 19.87 38.97 5.67
N ASP A 514 20.57 39.16 6.80
CA ASP A 514 21.66 38.28 7.23
C ASP A 514 21.08 36.93 7.67
N THR A 515 21.14 35.95 6.76
CA THR A 515 20.54 34.61 6.95
C THR A 515 21.25 33.75 8.00
N THR A 516 22.32 34.27 8.60
CA THR A 516 22.97 33.67 9.79
C THR A 516 22.30 34.10 11.09
N ARG A 517 21.48 35.16 11.08
CA ARG A 517 20.84 35.78 12.25
C ARG A 517 19.32 35.80 12.20
N VAL A 518 18.70 35.61 11.03
CA VAL A 518 17.25 35.50 10.84
C VAL A 518 16.96 34.64 9.60
N THR A 519 15.82 33.96 9.56
CA THR A 519 15.32 33.30 8.33
C THR A 519 13.96 33.84 7.95
N VAL A 520 13.57 33.70 6.67
CA VAL A 520 12.27 34.19 6.18
C VAL A 520 11.42 33.01 5.71
N GLU A 521 10.17 32.95 6.16
CA GLU A 521 9.20 31.95 5.71
C GLU A 521 8.01 32.62 5.03
N ASN A 522 7.91 32.46 3.70
CA ASN A 522 6.79 32.99 2.93
C ASN A 522 5.59 32.03 2.92
N HIS A 523 4.71 32.18 3.91
CA HIS A 523 3.46 31.42 4.07
C HIS A 523 2.26 32.06 3.36
N ALA A 524 2.44 33.21 2.70
CA ALA A 524 1.41 33.78 1.87
C ALA A 524 0.94 32.79 0.79
N LEU A 525 -0.28 32.96 0.31
CA LEU A 525 -0.81 32.08 -0.73
C LEU A 525 -1.66 32.85 -1.74
N GLY A 526 -1.30 32.69 -3.01
CA GLY A 526 -1.96 33.38 -4.10
C GLY A 526 -3.47 33.19 -4.11
N GLY A 527 -4.18 34.30 -4.27
CA GLY A 527 -5.63 34.32 -4.30
C GLY A 527 -6.32 34.18 -2.95
N ARG A 528 -5.63 34.34 -1.81
CA ARG A 528 -6.30 34.38 -0.50
C ARG A 528 -6.55 35.82 -0.08
N SER A 529 -7.61 36.02 0.70
CA SER A 529 -7.92 37.27 1.39
C SER A 529 -7.60 37.15 2.87
N SER A 530 -7.76 38.24 3.63
CA SER A 530 -7.65 38.19 5.10
C SER A 530 -8.60 37.14 5.71
N ARG A 531 -9.77 36.94 5.10
CA ARG A 531 -10.76 35.91 5.48
C ARG A 531 -10.32 34.50 5.08
N THR A 532 -10.08 34.26 3.79
CA THR A 532 -9.91 32.88 3.31
C THR A 532 -8.62 32.25 3.77
N PHE A 533 -7.64 33.06 4.20
CA PHE A 533 -6.44 32.55 4.85
C PHE A 533 -6.72 31.90 6.21
N ILE A 534 -7.74 32.36 6.94
CA ILE A 534 -8.26 31.67 8.15
C ILE A 534 -9.14 30.50 7.78
N THR A 535 -10.13 30.69 6.90
CA THR A 535 -11.16 29.67 6.67
C THR A 535 -10.63 28.43 5.93
N GLU A 536 -9.49 28.56 5.24
CA GLU A 536 -8.75 27.43 4.66
C GLU A 536 -7.72 26.80 5.64
N GLY A 537 -7.68 27.24 6.90
CA GLY A 537 -6.79 26.73 7.95
C GLY A 537 -5.30 27.04 7.72
N LEU A 538 -4.97 28.03 6.88
CA LEU A 538 -3.58 28.42 6.59
C LEU A 538 -2.97 29.14 7.79
N TRP A 539 -3.76 29.98 8.46
CA TRP A 539 -3.32 30.67 9.67
C TRP A 539 -2.93 29.72 10.81
N ASP A 540 -3.75 28.70 11.11
CA ASP A 540 -3.45 27.74 12.18
C ASP A 540 -2.14 26.98 11.96
N LYS A 541 -1.73 26.81 10.70
CA LYS A 541 -0.44 26.23 10.35
C LYS A 541 0.70 27.17 10.67
N VAL A 542 0.60 28.45 10.29
CA VAL A 542 1.61 29.48 10.59
C VAL A 542 1.73 29.70 12.09
N LEU A 543 0.58 29.89 12.76
CA LEU A 543 0.52 30.19 14.17
C LEU A 543 1.32 29.15 14.98
N ARG A 544 1.15 27.85 14.70
CA ARG A 544 1.87 26.73 15.34
C ARG A 544 3.41 26.82 15.29
N GLY A 545 4.00 27.46 14.28
CA GLY A 545 5.45 27.62 14.17
C GLY A 545 6.00 28.89 14.82
N ILE A 546 5.13 29.86 15.15
CA ILE A 546 5.50 31.12 15.80
C ILE A 546 6.00 30.86 17.24
N ARG A 547 7.12 31.50 17.58
CA ARG A 547 7.73 31.55 18.91
C ARG A 547 7.99 33.01 19.31
N GLU A 548 8.33 33.19 20.58
CA GLU A 548 8.73 34.48 21.13
C GLU A 548 9.92 35.07 20.36
N GLY A 549 9.85 36.37 20.04
CA GLY A 549 10.87 37.11 19.32
C GLY A 549 10.79 37.02 17.78
N ASP A 550 9.87 36.22 17.24
CA ASP A 550 9.63 36.16 15.79
C ASP A 550 8.95 37.42 15.26
N TYR A 551 9.07 37.65 13.95
CA TYR A 551 8.38 38.74 13.27
C TYR A 551 7.25 38.17 12.40
N LEU A 552 6.09 38.83 12.38
CA LEU A 552 4.98 38.47 11.49
C LEU A 552 4.61 39.66 10.61
N PHE A 553 4.85 39.54 9.31
CA PHE A 553 4.45 40.53 8.32
C PHE A 553 3.11 40.14 7.72
N ILE A 554 2.14 41.06 7.80
CA ILE A 554 0.75 40.83 7.41
C ILE A 554 0.41 41.76 6.26
N GLN A 555 0.07 41.23 5.08
CA GLN A 555 -0.34 42.02 3.92
C GLN A 555 -1.53 41.39 3.17
N PHE A 556 -2.71 41.99 3.28
CA PHE A 556 -3.92 41.58 2.56
C PHE A 556 -4.65 42.80 2.00
N GLY A 557 -5.63 42.58 1.12
CA GLY A 557 -6.48 43.64 0.56
C GLY A 557 -6.87 43.43 -0.89
N HIS A 558 -6.02 42.78 -1.71
CA HIS A 558 -6.30 42.61 -3.14
C HIS A 558 -7.49 41.68 -3.41
N ASN A 559 -7.69 40.65 -2.58
CA ASN A 559 -8.78 39.69 -2.73
C ASN A 559 -9.99 39.97 -1.83
N ASP A 560 -9.86 40.91 -0.90
CA ASP A 560 -10.86 41.22 0.12
C ASP A 560 -12.06 41.99 -0.44
N GLY A 561 -11.90 42.69 -1.57
CA GLY A 561 -12.97 43.42 -2.26
C GLY A 561 -13.80 42.62 -3.27
N GLY A 562 -13.60 41.31 -3.37
CA GLY A 562 -14.32 40.45 -4.32
C GLY A 562 -15.80 40.18 -3.98
N PRO A 563 -16.41 39.15 -4.59
CA PRO A 563 -17.72 38.68 -4.17
C PRO A 563 -17.68 37.97 -2.81
N LEU A 564 -18.74 38.14 -2.01
CA LEU A 564 -18.85 37.62 -0.64
C LEU A 564 -19.21 36.13 -0.59
N HIS A 565 -20.08 35.68 -1.50
CA HIS A 565 -20.68 34.33 -1.49
C HIS A 565 -20.76 33.65 -2.86
N THR A 566 -20.48 34.38 -3.95
CA THR A 566 -20.53 33.86 -5.33
C THR A 566 -19.14 33.64 -5.93
N GLY A 567 -19.05 32.76 -6.92
CA GLY A 567 -17.80 32.46 -7.62
C GLY A 567 -16.67 32.04 -6.67
N ARG A 568 -15.57 32.81 -6.64
CA ARG A 568 -14.44 32.53 -5.74
C ARG A 568 -14.72 32.84 -4.27
N ALA A 569 -15.73 33.65 -3.95
CA ALA A 569 -16.22 33.98 -2.61
C ALA A 569 -15.13 34.31 -1.59
N ARG A 570 -14.28 35.31 -1.89
CA ARG A 570 -13.09 35.64 -1.09
C ARG A 570 -13.25 36.87 -0.20
N ALA A 571 -14.29 37.68 -0.41
CA ALA A 571 -14.36 38.97 0.25
C ALA A 571 -14.55 38.88 1.76
N SER A 572 -14.06 39.89 2.46
CA SER A 572 -14.41 40.23 3.83
C SER A 572 -15.46 41.36 3.82
N LEU A 573 -16.14 41.59 4.95
CA LEU A 573 -16.96 42.80 5.08
C LEU A 573 -16.06 44.04 5.15
N LYS A 574 -16.59 45.18 4.72
CA LYS A 574 -15.84 46.44 4.66
C LYS A 574 -15.71 47.05 6.06
N GLY A 575 -14.60 47.74 6.31
CA GLY A 575 -14.36 48.48 7.53
C GLY A 575 -13.49 47.73 8.55
N ILE A 576 -13.37 48.34 9.72
CA ILE A 576 -12.53 47.85 10.82
C ILE A 576 -13.33 47.30 12.00
N GLY A 577 -14.65 47.42 12.07
CA GLY A 577 -15.41 46.99 13.25
C GLY A 577 -15.45 45.46 13.44
N ASP A 578 -16.23 44.97 14.39
CA ASP A 578 -16.38 43.53 14.65
C ASP A 578 -17.68 42.95 14.04
N GLU A 579 -18.29 43.67 13.11
CA GLU A 579 -19.54 43.24 12.46
C GLU A 579 -19.33 41.96 11.66
N SER A 580 -20.36 41.11 11.68
CA SER A 580 -20.39 39.87 10.93
C SER A 580 -21.69 39.73 10.12
N GLN A 581 -21.64 38.88 9.09
CA GLN A 581 -22.80 38.50 8.31
C GLN A 581 -22.74 37.01 7.98
N TRP A 582 -23.82 36.29 8.25
CA TRP A 582 -24.01 34.94 7.76
C TRP A 582 -24.26 34.93 6.26
N VAL A 583 -23.49 34.13 5.51
CA VAL A 583 -23.65 33.94 4.08
C VAL A 583 -23.77 32.47 3.72
N ILE A 584 -24.59 32.19 2.71
CA ILE A 584 -24.70 30.86 2.11
C ILE A 584 -23.86 30.86 0.84
N MET A 585 -22.89 29.97 0.80
CA MET A 585 -21.96 29.83 -0.31
C MET A 585 -22.63 29.22 -1.53
N GLU A 586 -22.63 29.94 -2.66
CA GLU A 586 -23.20 29.44 -3.93
C GLU A 586 -22.58 28.10 -4.35
N ARG A 587 -21.27 27.95 -4.14
CA ARG A 587 -20.51 26.78 -4.61
C ARG A 587 -20.87 25.45 -3.93
N ASN A 588 -21.43 25.47 -2.72
CA ASN A 588 -21.63 24.24 -1.93
C ASN A 588 -22.80 24.29 -0.95
N GLY A 589 -23.57 25.39 -0.88
CA GLY A 589 -24.66 25.57 0.08
C GLY A 589 -24.21 25.70 1.54
N GLY A 590 -22.90 25.79 1.80
CA GLY A 590 -22.35 25.91 3.15
C GLY A 590 -22.63 27.27 3.76
N HIS A 591 -22.93 27.30 5.06
CA HIS A 591 -23.09 28.54 5.82
C HIS A 591 -21.73 28.97 6.37
N GLU A 592 -21.41 30.26 6.22
CA GLU A 592 -20.19 30.85 6.77
C GLU A 592 -20.50 32.22 7.38
N GLU A 593 -19.99 32.49 8.58
CA GLU A 593 -20.05 33.81 9.19
C GLU A 593 -18.85 34.64 8.71
N VAL A 594 -19.13 35.80 8.11
CA VAL A 594 -18.11 36.65 7.49
C VAL A 594 -17.97 37.94 8.27
N PHE A 595 -16.78 38.17 8.82
CA PHE A 595 -16.44 39.39 9.55
C PHE A 595 -15.85 40.48 8.65
N THR A 596 -15.66 41.67 9.23
CA THR A 596 -14.94 42.76 8.57
C THR A 596 -13.47 42.46 8.33
N TYR A 597 -12.86 43.19 7.41
CA TYR A 597 -11.43 43.15 7.15
C TYR A 597 -10.59 43.40 8.42
N GLY A 598 -10.96 44.41 9.23
CA GLY A 598 -10.21 44.72 10.45
C GLY A 598 -10.30 43.64 11.52
N HIS A 599 -11.43 42.95 11.62
CA HIS A 599 -11.58 41.80 12.51
C HIS A 599 -10.53 40.72 12.24
N TYR A 600 -10.37 40.31 10.97
CA TYR A 600 -9.38 39.29 10.60
C TYR A 600 -7.95 39.75 10.86
N LEU A 601 -7.62 41.02 10.58
CA LEU A 601 -6.30 41.57 10.90
C LEU A 601 -6.00 41.55 12.40
N ARG A 602 -6.95 41.97 13.25
CA ARG A 602 -6.79 41.90 14.72
C ARG A 602 -6.59 40.48 15.20
N LEU A 603 -7.29 39.50 14.61
CA LEU A 603 -7.12 38.10 14.95
C LEU A 603 -5.66 37.66 14.74
N TYR A 604 -5.08 37.95 13.57
CA TYR A 604 -3.66 37.66 13.30
C TYR A 604 -2.72 38.34 14.29
N ILE A 605 -2.92 39.64 14.52
CA ILE A 605 -2.07 40.45 15.39
C ILE A 605 -2.11 39.94 16.83
N ARG A 606 -3.30 39.77 17.40
CA ARG A 606 -3.49 39.38 18.81
C ARG A 606 -2.98 37.97 19.07
N GLN A 607 -3.25 37.03 18.16
CA GLN A 607 -2.79 35.65 18.32
C GLN A 607 -1.26 35.52 18.14
N ALA A 608 -0.66 36.32 17.25
CA ALA A 608 0.80 36.39 17.14
C ALA A 608 1.45 37.01 18.39
N LYS A 609 0.90 38.11 18.92
CA LYS A 609 1.35 38.72 20.17
C LYS A 609 1.24 37.78 21.36
N ALA A 610 0.16 37.02 21.45
CA ALA A 610 -0.02 36.02 22.50
C ALA A 610 1.06 34.91 22.47
N ARG A 611 1.75 34.73 21.34
CA ARG A 611 2.90 33.82 21.18
C ARG A 611 4.25 34.53 21.35
N GLY A 612 4.26 35.82 21.68
CA GLY A 612 5.47 36.63 21.85
C GLY A 612 6.09 37.12 20.54
N ALA A 613 5.39 37.02 19.40
CA ALA A 613 5.88 37.59 18.14
C ALA A 613 5.60 39.09 18.02
N ILE A 614 6.31 39.73 17.09
CA ILE A 614 6.26 41.16 16.78
C ILE A 614 5.54 41.33 15.44
N PRO A 615 4.23 41.66 15.42
CA PRO A 615 3.50 41.87 14.18
C PRO A 615 3.87 43.20 13.52
N VAL A 616 3.89 43.19 12.20
CA VAL A 616 4.05 44.35 11.33
C VAL A 616 2.97 44.29 10.27
N VAL A 617 2.12 45.31 10.23
CA VAL A 617 1.04 45.41 9.26
C VAL A 617 1.54 46.21 8.07
N LEU A 618 1.32 45.68 6.88
CA LEU A 618 1.61 46.36 5.62
C LEU A 618 0.31 46.68 4.91
N SER A 619 0.18 47.88 4.35
CA SER A 619 -0.80 48.07 3.27
C SER A 619 -0.48 47.14 2.09
N HIS A 620 -1.49 46.62 1.41
CA HIS A 620 -1.29 45.93 0.14
C HIS A 620 -0.59 46.82 -0.90
N THR A 621 0.21 46.20 -1.78
CA THR A 621 0.91 46.89 -2.88
C THR A 621 -0.06 47.65 -3.79
N PRO A 622 0.34 48.76 -4.43
CA PRO A 622 -0.54 49.45 -5.37
C PRO A 622 -0.75 48.57 -6.61
N GLY A 623 -1.88 48.75 -7.29
CA GLY A 623 -2.07 48.20 -8.63
C GLY A 623 -1.51 49.14 -9.68
N ASN A 624 -1.16 48.64 -10.86
CA ASN A 624 -0.74 49.47 -11.99
C ASN A 624 -1.92 50.28 -12.55
N SER A 625 -2.26 51.37 -11.88
CA SER A 625 -3.41 52.23 -12.16
C SER A 625 -3.05 53.68 -11.84
N TRP A 626 -3.35 54.59 -12.76
CA TRP A 626 -2.80 55.95 -12.78
C TRP A 626 -3.88 56.98 -13.10
N GLU A 627 -3.73 58.17 -12.52
CA GLU A 627 -4.43 59.40 -12.89
C GLU A 627 -3.37 60.45 -13.25
N GLY A 628 -3.22 60.73 -14.54
CA GLY A 628 -2.07 61.48 -15.05
C GLY A 628 -0.75 60.78 -14.72
N ASP A 629 0.18 61.52 -14.13
CA ASP A 629 1.49 61.02 -13.68
C ASP A 629 1.46 60.53 -12.22
N ARG A 630 0.27 60.42 -11.62
CA ARG A 630 0.09 59.96 -10.24
C ARG A 630 -0.48 58.55 -10.21
N MET A 631 0.18 57.64 -9.51
CA MET A 631 -0.30 56.27 -9.27
C MET A 631 -1.39 56.28 -8.19
N LEU A 632 -2.49 55.57 -8.42
CA LEU A 632 -3.62 55.54 -7.49
C LEU A 632 -3.23 54.77 -6.22
N ARG A 633 -3.36 55.43 -5.07
CA ARG A 633 -3.18 54.82 -3.75
C ARG A 633 -4.50 54.32 -3.19
N ASN A 634 -4.45 53.26 -2.40
CA ASN A 634 -5.62 52.76 -1.67
C ASN A 634 -5.74 53.43 -0.29
N SER A 635 -5.80 54.76 -0.27
CA SER A 635 -5.75 55.55 0.97
C SER A 635 -7.11 55.69 1.66
N ASP A 636 -8.19 55.17 1.07
CA ASP A 636 -9.55 55.30 1.59
C ASP A 636 -10.16 53.99 2.09
N THR A 637 -9.58 52.83 1.73
CA THR A 637 -10.14 51.50 2.07
C THR A 637 -9.10 50.58 2.72
N TYR A 638 -8.76 49.42 2.14
CA TYR A 638 -7.89 48.42 2.77
C TYR A 638 -6.52 48.94 3.20
N GLY A 639 -5.94 49.94 2.52
CA GLY A 639 -4.71 50.59 3.00
C GLY A 639 -4.96 51.36 4.29
N LYS A 640 -5.98 52.23 4.30
CA LYS A 640 -6.44 52.96 5.49
C LYS A 640 -6.83 52.04 6.65
N TRP A 641 -7.65 51.03 6.40
CA TRP A 641 -8.10 50.08 7.42
C TRP A 641 -6.95 49.27 8.00
N SER A 642 -5.94 48.90 7.18
CA SER A 642 -4.72 48.27 7.68
C SER A 642 -3.97 49.19 8.66
N LYS A 643 -3.87 50.48 8.33
CA LYS A 643 -3.26 51.50 9.19
C LYS A 643 -4.02 51.68 10.49
N GLU A 644 -5.33 51.89 10.42
CA GLU A 644 -6.18 52.12 11.59
C GLU A 644 -6.12 50.92 12.56
N VAL A 645 -6.19 49.69 12.04
CA VAL A 645 -6.06 48.48 12.88
C VAL A 645 -4.67 48.36 13.51
N ALA A 646 -3.62 48.71 12.76
CA ALA A 646 -2.27 48.68 13.30
C ALA A 646 -2.07 49.70 14.43
N GLU A 647 -2.64 50.89 14.29
CA GLU A 647 -2.65 51.95 15.30
C GLU A 647 -3.46 51.52 16.55
N GLU A 648 -4.67 50.99 16.37
CA GLU A 648 -5.51 50.47 17.47
C GLU A 648 -4.83 49.35 18.25
N GLU A 649 -4.16 48.43 17.54
CA GLU A 649 -3.43 47.34 18.17
C GLU A 649 -2.05 47.78 18.64
N GLY A 650 -1.59 49.01 18.40
CA GLY A 650 -0.26 49.47 18.79
C GLY A 650 0.87 48.62 18.19
N VAL A 651 0.74 48.24 16.92
CA VAL A 651 1.79 47.54 16.14
C VAL A 651 2.36 48.43 15.06
N ARG A 652 3.50 48.04 14.50
CA ARG A 652 4.14 48.82 13.42
C ARG A 652 3.31 48.71 12.14
N TYR A 653 3.11 49.85 11.49
CA TYR A 653 2.52 49.95 10.16
C TYR A 653 3.55 50.48 9.16
N ILE A 654 3.65 49.85 8.00
CA ILE A 654 4.44 50.34 6.87
C ILE A 654 3.50 50.54 5.69
N ASP A 655 3.43 51.77 5.19
CA ASP A 655 2.63 52.13 4.02
C ASP A 655 3.32 51.72 2.73
N LEU A 656 3.40 50.40 2.50
CA LEU A 656 4.00 49.83 1.31
C LEU A 656 3.28 50.27 0.02
N ASN A 657 2.00 50.65 0.11
CA ASN A 657 1.21 51.16 -1.01
C ASN A 657 1.78 52.49 -1.51
N ASP A 658 1.94 53.44 -0.59
CA ASP A 658 2.46 54.77 -0.90
C ASP A 658 3.95 54.76 -1.25
N LEU A 659 4.76 53.97 -0.53
CA LEU A 659 6.20 53.85 -0.81
C LEU A 659 6.47 53.33 -2.22
N ILE A 660 5.77 52.27 -2.63
CA ILE A 660 5.90 51.72 -3.99
C ILE A 660 5.36 52.72 -5.02
N ALA A 661 4.18 53.31 -4.77
CA ALA A 661 3.59 54.27 -5.69
C ALA A 661 4.54 55.45 -5.97
N THR A 662 5.18 55.98 -4.92
CA THR A 662 6.15 57.07 -5.04
C THR A 662 7.39 56.67 -5.84
N GLN A 663 7.90 55.45 -5.66
CA GLN A 663 9.01 54.95 -6.49
C GLN A 663 8.62 54.75 -7.96
N CYS A 664 7.44 54.18 -8.22
CA CYS A 664 6.91 54.02 -9.57
C CYS A 664 6.71 55.37 -10.27
N GLU A 665 6.19 56.37 -9.56
CA GLU A 665 6.05 57.74 -10.09
C GLU A 665 7.38 58.36 -10.48
N ALA A 666 8.41 58.19 -9.64
CA ALA A 666 9.75 58.69 -9.95
C ALA A 666 10.37 58.02 -11.20
N MET A 667 10.02 56.76 -11.47
CA MET A 667 10.43 56.03 -12.69
C MET A 667 9.59 56.39 -13.92
N GLY A 668 8.37 56.91 -13.71
CA GLY A 668 7.40 57.16 -14.74
C GLY A 668 6.60 55.93 -15.16
N LYS A 669 5.48 56.19 -15.85
CA LYS A 669 4.48 55.18 -16.21
C LYS A 669 5.01 54.10 -17.15
N GLU A 670 5.82 54.46 -18.14
CA GLU A 670 6.36 53.51 -19.12
C GLU A 670 7.26 52.46 -18.47
N GLN A 671 8.24 52.89 -17.67
CA GLN A 671 9.13 51.98 -16.95
C GLN A 671 8.37 51.16 -15.90
N THR A 672 7.38 51.76 -15.22
CA THR A 672 6.56 51.02 -14.26
C THR A 672 5.78 49.89 -14.93
N ASN A 673 5.30 50.07 -16.16
CA ASN A 673 4.55 49.00 -16.85
C ASN A 673 5.37 47.72 -17.02
N GLU A 674 6.69 47.82 -17.19
CA GLU A 674 7.58 46.65 -17.32
C GLU A 674 7.70 45.83 -16.02
N LEU A 675 7.42 46.46 -14.87
CA LEU A 675 7.44 45.83 -13.55
C LEU A 675 6.19 44.99 -13.28
N TYR A 676 5.14 45.13 -14.09
CA TYR A 676 3.85 44.47 -13.93
C TYR A 676 3.56 43.51 -15.09
N LYS A 677 2.96 42.35 -14.78
CA LYS A 677 2.45 41.40 -15.79
C LYS A 677 0.96 41.56 -16.03
N ASP A 678 0.25 42.04 -15.03
CA ASP A 678 -1.14 42.47 -15.13
C ASP A 678 -1.37 43.66 -14.18
N ARG A 679 -2.63 44.03 -13.93
CA ARG A 679 -2.94 45.18 -13.08
C ARG A 679 -2.41 45.05 -11.64
N VAL A 680 -2.15 43.84 -11.14
CA VAL A 680 -1.84 43.57 -9.73
C VAL A 680 -0.51 42.84 -9.55
N HIS A 681 -0.19 41.87 -10.41
CA HIS A 681 0.95 40.99 -10.24
C HIS A 681 2.19 41.51 -10.96
N THR A 682 3.32 41.46 -10.27
CA THR A 682 4.62 41.94 -10.75
C THR A 682 5.41 40.90 -11.50
N SER A 683 6.30 41.35 -12.39
CA SER A 683 7.42 40.57 -12.90
C SER A 683 8.42 40.24 -11.78
N ARG A 684 9.45 39.44 -12.09
CA ARG A 684 10.55 39.18 -11.15
C ARG A 684 11.23 40.48 -10.71
N GLU A 685 11.51 41.37 -11.64
CA GLU A 685 12.15 42.67 -11.43
C GLU A 685 11.25 43.57 -10.56
N GLY A 686 9.95 43.60 -10.84
CA GLY A 686 8.98 44.34 -10.04
C GLY A 686 8.89 43.83 -8.60
N ALA A 687 8.81 42.51 -8.41
CA ALA A 687 8.77 41.90 -7.09
C ALA A 687 10.06 42.16 -6.28
N LEU A 688 11.22 42.15 -6.94
CA LEU A 688 12.50 42.52 -6.33
C LEU A 688 12.54 43.98 -5.90
N LEU A 689 12.08 44.89 -6.78
CA LEU A 689 11.98 46.31 -6.45
C LEU A 689 11.07 46.50 -5.24
N PHE A 690 9.88 45.90 -5.21
CA PHE A 690 8.92 46.07 -4.13
C PHE A 690 9.46 45.52 -2.80
N GLY A 691 10.18 44.40 -2.84
CA GLY A 691 10.89 43.87 -1.68
C GLY A 691 11.97 44.84 -1.17
N LYS A 692 12.70 45.51 -2.08
CA LYS A 692 13.68 46.55 -1.72
C LYS A 692 13.01 47.80 -1.15
N THR A 693 11.90 48.25 -1.73
CA THR A 693 11.10 49.38 -1.21
C THR A 693 10.61 49.10 0.21
N LEU A 694 10.19 47.87 0.51
CA LEU A 694 9.82 47.46 1.87
C LEU A 694 11.02 47.53 2.83
N ILE A 695 12.23 47.16 2.41
CA ILE A 695 13.45 47.31 3.22
C ILE A 695 13.72 48.79 3.54
N GLU A 696 13.49 49.70 2.59
CA GLU A 696 13.59 51.15 2.84
C GLU A 696 12.54 51.61 3.87
N GLY A 697 11.31 51.13 3.78
CA GLY A 697 10.26 51.36 4.78
C GLY A 697 10.61 50.82 6.18
N ILE A 698 11.26 49.66 6.26
CA ILE A 698 11.74 49.09 7.52
C ILE A 698 12.87 49.97 8.11
N ARG A 699 13.80 50.43 7.27
CA ARG A 699 14.91 51.32 7.65
C ARG A 699 14.44 52.68 8.15
N SER A 700 13.35 53.21 7.60
CA SER A 700 12.76 54.48 8.04
C SER A 700 11.88 54.36 9.28
N THR A 701 11.56 53.14 9.74
CA THR A 701 10.75 52.92 10.93
C THR A 701 11.60 53.11 12.22
N PRO A 702 11.27 54.08 13.09
CA PRO A 702 12.04 54.33 14.31
C PRO A 702 12.08 53.13 15.26
N ASP A 703 13.22 52.96 15.94
CA ASP A 703 13.46 51.95 16.98
C ASP A 703 13.08 50.51 16.56
N PHE A 704 13.21 50.19 15.27
CA PHE A 704 12.86 48.87 14.78
C PHE A 704 14.07 47.93 14.78
N GLN A 705 14.12 47.03 15.77
CA GLN A 705 15.23 46.08 15.96
C GLN A 705 15.54 45.22 14.73
N LEU A 706 14.54 44.98 13.87
CA LEU A 706 14.71 44.26 12.61
C LEU A 706 15.77 44.89 11.69
N ASN A 707 16.01 46.20 11.79
CA ASN A 707 17.06 46.89 11.03
C ASN A 707 18.46 46.32 11.25
N GLN A 708 18.72 45.77 12.43
CA GLN A 708 20.01 45.16 12.76
C GLN A 708 20.23 43.80 12.05
N LEU A 709 19.18 43.23 11.46
CA LEU A 709 19.21 41.94 10.77
C LEU A 709 19.23 42.08 9.25
N ILE A 710 19.07 43.31 8.73
CA ILE A 710 19.18 43.63 7.30
C ILE A 710 20.66 43.68 6.92
N LYS A 711 21.03 43.13 5.77
CA LYS A 711 22.40 43.21 5.24
C LYS A 711 22.84 44.67 5.10
N GLN A 712 24.09 44.95 5.46
CA GLN A 712 24.71 46.26 5.26
C GLN A 712 24.91 46.54 3.77
#